data_AF-A0A954C0H6-F1
#
_entry.id   AF-A0A954C0H6-F1
#
_cell.length_a   1.000
_cell.length_b   1.000
_cell.length_c   1.000
_cell.angle_alpha   90.00
_cell.angle_beta   90.00
_cell.angle_gamma   90.00
#
_symmetry.space_group_name_H-M   'P 1'
#
loop_
_entity.id
_entity.type
_entity.pdbx_description
1 polymer ?
#
loop_
_entity_poly.entity_id
_entity_poly.type
_entity_poly.pdbx_seq_one_letter_code
_entity_poly.pdbx_strand_id
1 'polypeptide(L)'
;MRWFLLFILCLLAPALFAQRVPVGAEGARIAAIELKVKSEGKVFDRAPDSAPRPKIFEAMRTREGRQFAGADLKKDIEYLTDSSHMFRKVEWDLDYDQEAESLKVTLIFTQPLVWRIRTVAPLKGKWTEDGVTDFWRARGQMDTAEGAEFSVRRMDEDVKRIYETGAYLDIRAEYKYTEKGVDLLLRVIQNEPLAILQFAGVHKAGFTKSLERVIAGIEPIRELPIEPEEGTLVSPRYFPRAAFEGDVVTDANAANILGARQQMEAYYRVNGFPYAEVKPLLISLPVKYDAKDLRENYGDIKSSTLGVCRDLIDDGYGGKLVLIFEVFEGPEVLVGDIKFTGLEGVGSPDNSDALSGSRVGGFFGAIYGFWYTFLASNAAERAAALGSNLRTEEGGAFVESDVIRDAETLQTYFQSRGWLDAKVSFANFEFNETRTRINVIFHVEPGSPYAITNIRLEYGTRSPRVPQGAEPEEFEKPVVTWQELLDYLDIEGLKVPADQFQARYGSDYMTGLVNPEQGRYFEALDLTEPIPYDEYLLNGEPAKGSEGFAGIIQAVLADRGYSNIELSMVRVETREDFIDTDWPTPYPVRRTELIIKLQQGYKSIVGTVNIRGNEATRDRAIRRNITLYSGDVYDRNQQRLSDNRLRRTQWFEAAAPGQGVTSRATPRLVVNEDGIVEYTDIDYD
;
A
#
# COMPACT_ATOMS: atom_id res chain seq x y z
N MET A 1 -58.39 6.80 34.05
CA MET A 1 -58.74 8.14 33.51
C MET A 1 -57.62 8.85 32.74
N ARG A 2 -56.46 8.21 32.45
CA ARG A 2 -55.41 8.75 31.55
C ARG A 2 -55.37 8.11 30.16
N TRP A 3 -56.13 7.03 29.94
CA TRP A 3 -56.19 6.29 28.68
C TRP A 3 -57.37 6.68 27.76
N PHE A 4 -58.33 7.46 28.27
CA PHE A 4 -59.48 7.91 27.47
C PHE A 4 -59.22 9.24 26.72
N LEU A 5 -58.22 10.01 27.16
CA LEU A 5 -57.80 11.27 26.51
C LEU A 5 -56.85 11.05 25.33
N LEU A 6 -56.08 9.95 25.30
CA LEU A 6 -55.26 9.58 24.13
C LEU A 6 -56.08 9.00 22.98
N PHE A 7 -57.23 8.38 23.27
CA PHE A 7 -58.08 7.79 22.23
C PHE A 7 -58.96 8.84 21.52
N ILE A 8 -59.28 9.95 22.18
CA ILE A 8 -60.04 11.08 21.59
C ILE A 8 -59.13 12.01 20.76
N LEU A 9 -57.81 12.01 21.00
CA LEU A 9 -56.85 12.75 20.17
C LEU A 9 -56.44 12.00 18.87
N CYS A 10 -56.79 10.72 18.72
CA CYS A 10 -56.49 9.95 17.50
C CYS A 10 -57.64 9.85 16.50
N LEU A 11 -58.81 10.44 16.79
CA LEU A 11 -60.02 10.36 15.94
C LEU A 11 -60.50 11.71 15.38
N LEU A 12 -59.73 12.78 15.57
CA LEU A 12 -59.99 14.11 15.01
C LEU A 12 -58.79 14.55 14.15
N ALA A 13 -58.74 14.08 12.90
CA ALA A 13 -58.47 14.90 11.71
C ALA A 13 -58.17 14.04 10.44
N PRO A 14 -59.19 13.48 9.78
CA PRO A 14 -59.25 13.54 8.32
C PRO A 14 -59.97 14.85 7.96
N ALA A 15 -59.40 15.99 8.36
CA ALA A 15 -59.94 17.31 8.08
C ALA A 15 -59.06 17.99 7.03
N LEU A 16 -59.49 17.91 5.77
CA LEU A 16 -59.31 18.94 4.74
C LEU A 16 -57.96 19.70 4.83
N PHE A 17 -56.91 19.15 4.24
CA PHE A 17 -55.74 19.93 3.82
C PHE A 17 -56.16 20.91 2.72
N ALA A 18 -56.81 22.01 3.09
CA ALA A 18 -56.74 23.21 2.30
C ALA A 18 -55.32 23.74 2.50
N GLN A 19 -54.41 23.39 1.58
CA GLN A 19 -53.07 23.96 1.48
C GLN A 19 -53.19 25.49 1.47
N ARG A 20 -53.02 26.10 2.64
CA ARG A 20 -53.22 27.53 2.89
C ARG A 20 -52.00 28.06 3.62
N VAL A 21 -51.55 29.23 3.19
CA VAL A 21 -50.44 29.92 3.85
C VAL A 21 -50.92 30.38 5.23
N PRO A 22 -50.21 30.04 6.32
CA PRO A 22 -50.53 30.52 7.66
C PRO A 22 -50.58 32.06 7.71
N VAL A 23 -51.50 32.61 8.51
CA VAL A 23 -51.63 34.06 8.68
C VAL A 23 -50.33 34.61 9.30
N GLY A 24 -49.66 35.53 8.59
CA GLY A 24 -48.38 36.12 9.02
C GLY A 24 -47.12 35.43 8.49
N ALA A 25 -47.23 34.30 7.79
CA ALA A 25 -46.07 33.61 7.20
C ALA A 25 -45.49 34.31 5.95
N GLU A 26 -46.25 35.20 5.31
CA GLU A 26 -45.78 35.96 4.14
C GLU A 26 -44.68 36.95 4.57
N GLY A 27 -43.50 36.85 3.97
CA GLY A 27 -42.32 37.65 4.34
C GLY A 27 -41.45 37.05 5.45
N ALA A 28 -41.88 35.97 6.12
CA ALA A 28 -41.10 35.27 7.14
C ALA A 28 -39.82 34.66 6.54
N ARG A 29 -38.76 34.53 7.35
CA ARG A 29 -37.50 33.94 6.87
C ARG A 29 -37.62 32.42 6.78
N ILE A 30 -37.31 31.85 5.63
CA ILE A 30 -37.29 30.39 5.45
C ILE A 30 -36.08 29.82 6.21
N ALA A 31 -36.34 29.10 7.29
CA ALA A 31 -35.31 28.49 8.13
C ALA A 31 -34.78 27.18 7.52
N ALA A 32 -35.68 26.35 6.98
CA ALA A 32 -35.33 25.06 6.40
C ALA A 32 -36.37 24.62 5.36
N ILE A 33 -35.92 23.85 4.35
CA ILE A 33 -36.77 23.19 3.37
C ILE A 33 -36.58 21.67 3.48
N GLU A 34 -37.59 21.00 4.02
CA GLU A 34 -37.65 19.54 4.13
C GLU A 34 -38.26 18.92 2.87
N LEU A 35 -37.66 17.82 2.41
CA LEU A 35 -38.15 17.05 1.26
C LEU A 35 -38.59 15.68 1.75
N LYS A 36 -39.86 15.33 1.51
CA LYS A 36 -40.46 14.05 1.86
C LYS A 36 -41.02 13.39 0.61
N VAL A 37 -41.06 12.07 0.56
CA VAL A 37 -41.62 11.35 -0.59
C VAL A 37 -42.88 10.59 -0.19
N LYS A 38 -43.92 10.69 -1.01
CA LYS A 38 -45.15 9.92 -0.92
C LYS A 38 -45.08 8.78 -1.93
N SER A 39 -44.98 7.56 -1.43
CA SER A 39 -44.91 6.33 -2.22
C SER A 39 -45.89 5.31 -1.64
N GLU A 40 -46.68 4.66 -2.50
CA GLU A 40 -47.71 3.69 -2.10
C GLU A 40 -48.68 4.20 -1.01
N GLY A 41 -48.98 5.51 -1.02
CA GLY A 41 -49.88 6.14 -0.06
C GLY A 41 -49.27 6.46 1.32
N LYS A 42 -47.99 6.13 1.56
CA LYS A 42 -47.24 6.48 2.79
C LYS A 42 -46.26 7.62 2.53
N VAL A 43 -46.09 8.49 3.51
CA VAL A 43 -45.09 9.57 3.48
C VAL A 43 -43.83 9.11 4.21
N PHE A 44 -42.69 9.20 3.54
CA PHE A 44 -41.39 8.84 4.08
C PHE A 44 -40.53 10.10 4.23
N ASP A 45 -39.80 10.16 5.33
CA ASP A 45 -38.90 11.26 5.65
C ASP A 45 -37.55 11.10 4.95
N ARG A 46 -37.57 11.20 3.63
CA ARG A 46 -36.41 11.16 2.74
C ARG A 46 -36.67 11.96 1.46
N ALA A 47 -35.59 12.44 0.85
CA ALA A 47 -35.66 13.10 -0.45
C ALA A 47 -36.21 12.15 -1.54
N PRO A 48 -36.86 12.67 -2.59
CA PRO A 48 -37.35 11.85 -3.67
C PRO A 48 -36.22 11.27 -4.53
N ASP A 49 -36.33 9.99 -4.89
CA ASP A 49 -35.31 9.27 -5.67
C ASP A 49 -35.37 9.53 -7.18
N SER A 50 -36.41 10.22 -7.67
CA SER A 50 -36.58 10.51 -9.10
C SER A 50 -35.66 11.64 -9.58
N ALA A 51 -35.32 12.59 -8.71
CA ALA A 51 -34.44 13.71 -9.04
C ALA A 51 -33.48 14.03 -7.88
N PRO A 52 -32.19 14.23 -8.14
CA PRO A 52 -31.23 14.55 -7.09
C PRO A 52 -31.51 15.93 -6.49
N ARG A 53 -31.22 16.10 -5.19
CA ARG A 53 -31.49 17.31 -4.41
C ARG A 53 -31.03 18.61 -5.14
N PRO A 54 -29.80 18.71 -5.68
CA PRO A 54 -29.35 19.93 -6.38
C PRO A 54 -30.28 20.32 -7.55
N LYS A 55 -30.71 19.35 -8.36
CA LYS A 55 -31.58 19.57 -9.52
C LYS A 55 -32.96 20.12 -9.13
N ILE A 56 -33.49 19.72 -7.97
CA ILE A 56 -34.76 20.24 -7.43
C ILE A 56 -34.58 21.69 -6.98
N PHE A 57 -33.52 22.01 -6.25
CA PHE A 57 -33.26 23.37 -5.77
C PHE A 57 -32.85 24.35 -6.87
N GLU A 58 -32.21 23.88 -7.95
CA GLU A 58 -31.97 24.68 -9.16
C GLU A 58 -33.28 25.07 -9.85
N ALA A 59 -34.29 24.20 -9.79
CA ALA A 59 -35.62 24.43 -10.36
C ALA A 59 -36.52 25.33 -9.50
N MET A 60 -36.15 25.62 -8.25
CA MET A 60 -36.96 26.37 -7.30
C MET A 60 -36.46 27.80 -7.07
N ARG A 61 -37.39 28.75 -6.96
CA ARG A 61 -37.14 30.12 -6.50
C ARG A 61 -37.09 30.20 -4.98
N THR A 62 -37.89 29.39 -4.30
CA THR A 62 -37.96 29.25 -2.85
C THR A 62 -36.67 28.64 -2.33
N ARG A 63 -35.96 29.36 -1.44
CA ARG A 63 -34.65 28.94 -0.90
C ARG A 63 -34.53 29.24 0.58
N GLU A 64 -33.79 28.38 1.28
CA GLU A 64 -33.40 28.61 2.66
C GLU A 64 -32.68 29.96 2.81
N GLY A 65 -32.99 30.68 3.89
CA GLY A 65 -32.48 32.00 4.17
C GLY A 65 -33.16 33.17 3.46
N ARG A 66 -34.06 32.93 2.48
CA ARG A 66 -34.85 33.99 1.83
C ARG A 66 -36.19 34.24 2.54
N GLN A 67 -36.82 35.37 2.23
CA GLN A 67 -38.19 35.66 2.65
C GLN A 67 -39.18 34.78 1.88
N PHE A 68 -40.16 34.24 2.58
CA PHE A 68 -41.20 33.41 2.00
C PHE A 68 -42.22 34.24 1.21
N ALA A 69 -42.53 33.78 0.00
CA ALA A 69 -43.61 34.31 -0.82
C ALA A 69 -44.47 33.14 -1.31
N GLY A 70 -45.76 33.10 -0.93
CA GLY A 70 -46.66 32.02 -1.33
C GLY A 70 -46.85 31.92 -2.86
N ALA A 71 -46.71 33.05 -3.56
CA ALA A 71 -46.75 33.10 -5.02
C ALA A 71 -45.55 32.39 -5.67
N ASP A 72 -44.36 32.46 -5.07
CA ASP A 72 -43.16 31.80 -5.59
C ASP A 72 -43.23 30.30 -5.34
N LEU A 73 -43.65 29.87 -4.15
CA LEU A 73 -43.89 28.46 -3.85
C LEU A 73 -44.88 27.83 -4.82
N LYS A 74 -45.98 28.53 -5.14
CA LYS A 74 -46.98 28.05 -6.09
C LYS A 74 -46.40 27.86 -7.50
N LYS A 75 -45.61 28.82 -7.97
CA LYS A 75 -44.95 28.72 -9.29
C LYS A 75 -43.86 27.64 -9.30
N ASP A 76 -43.17 27.43 -8.19
CA ASP A 76 -42.20 26.36 -8.05
C ASP A 76 -42.89 24.99 -8.16
N ILE A 77 -44.03 24.80 -7.47
CA ILE A 77 -44.83 23.57 -7.56
C ILE A 77 -45.33 23.32 -8.99
N GLU A 78 -45.88 24.34 -9.63
CA GLU A 78 -46.34 24.29 -11.04
C GLU A 78 -45.18 23.93 -11.98
N TYR A 79 -43.99 24.50 -11.76
CA TYR A 79 -42.82 24.14 -12.56
C TYR A 79 -42.40 22.68 -12.32
N LEU A 80 -42.34 22.24 -11.07
CA LEU A 80 -41.92 20.88 -10.67
C LEU A 80 -42.90 19.79 -11.17
N THR A 81 -44.15 20.14 -11.47
CA THR A 81 -45.20 19.20 -11.89
C THR A 81 -45.60 19.37 -13.35
N ASP A 82 -46.10 20.54 -13.74
CA ASP A 82 -46.73 20.76 -15.04
C ASP A 82 -45.74 21.22 -16.12
N SER A 83 -44.67 21.96 -15.77
CA SER A 83 -43.69 22.43 -16.78
C SER A 83 -42.54 21.46 -17.00
N SER A 84 -42.01 20.87 -15.93
CA SER A 84 -40.83 19.98 -15.99
C SER A 84 -41.20 18.50 -15.94
N HIS A 85 -42.42 18.16 -15.50
CA HIS A 85 -42.90 16.78 -15.29
C HIS A 85 -41.99 15.94 -14.39
N MET A 86 -41.18 16.57 -13.54
CA MET A 86 -40.28 15.87 -12.61
C MET A 86 -41.04 15.08 -11.55
N PHE A 87 -42.25 15.51 -11.20
CA PHE A 87 -43.10 14.88 -10.19
C PHE A 87 -44.56 14.86 -10.65
N ARG A 88 -45.31 13.81 -10.27
CA ARG A 88 -46.75 13.73 -10.54
C ARG A 88 -47.55 14.75 -9.73
N LYS A 89 -47.10 14.99 -8.49
CA LYS A 89 -47.75 15.86 -7.54
C LYS A 89 -46.72 16.32 -6.50
N VAL A 90 -46.80 17.57 -6.11
CA VAL A 90 -46.07 18.11 -4.96
C VAL A 90 -47.10 18.67 -4.00
N GLU A 91 -47.24 18.02 -2.85
CA GLU A 91 -47.99 18.54 -1.71
C GLU A 91 -47.03 19.34 -0.82
N TRP A 92 -47.54 20.28 -0.03
CA TRP A 92 -46.71 21.08 0.85
C TRP A 92 -47.38 21.31 2.19
N ASP A 93 -46.55 21.51 3.22
CA ASP A 93 -46.94 21.85 4.58
C ASP A 93 -46.01 22.95 5.12
N LEU A 94 -46.56 23.90 5.87
CA LEU A 94 -45.87 25.09 6.36
C LEU A 94 -45.98 25.16 7.87
N ASP A 95 -44.84 25.08 8.55
CA ASP A 95 -44.73 25.22 10.00
C ASP A 95 -44.12 26.59 10.32
N TYR A 96 -44.96 27.50 10.80
CA TYR A 96 -44.60 28.90 11.05
C TYR A 96 -44.46 29.17 12.55
N ASP A 97 -43.25 29.54 12.96
CA ASP A 97 -42.96 29.97 14.32
C ASP A 97 -43.14 31.50 14.44
N GLN A 98 -44.19 31.91 15.16
CA GLN A 98 -44.52 33.31 15.38
C GLN A 98 -43.53 34.05 16.30
N GLU A 99 -42.83 33.35 17.18
CA GLU A 99 -41.87 33.96 18.11
C GLU A 99 -40.52 34.22 17.42
N ALA A 100 -40.11 33.32 16.53
CA ALA A 100 -38.84 33.40 15.81
C ALA A 100 -38.94 34.07 14.41
N GLU A 101 -40.14 34.47 13.97
CA GLU A 101 -40.43 34.94 12.60
C GLU A 101 -39.86 34.01 11.50
N SER A 102 -39.87 32.71 11.79
CA SER A 102 -39.19 31.70 10.98
C SER A 102 -40.16 30.67 10.44
N LEU A 103 -39.95 30.26 9.19
CA LEU A 103 -40.82 29.36 8.47
C LEU A 103 -40.06 28.11 8.03
N LYS A 104 -40.62 26.94 8.35
CA LYS A 104 -40.16 25.65 7.86
C LYS A 104 -41.11 25.15 6.77
N VAL A 105 -40.56 24.89 5.59
CA VAL A 105 -41.33 24.43 4.42
C VAL A 105 -41.10 22.94 4.23
N THR A 106 -42.16 22.14 4.28
CA THR A 106 -42.10 20.70 3.98
C THR A 106 -42.74 20.45 2.62
N LEU A 107 -41.99 19.88 1.67
CA LEU A 107 -42.50 19.47 0.37
C LEU A 107 -42.62 17.95 0.31
N ILE A 108 -43.79 17.45 -0.07
CA ILE A 108 -44.14 16.04 -0.15
C ILE A 108 -44.33 15.66 -1.62
N PHE A 109 -43.36 14.95 -2.18
CA PHE A 109 -43.27 14.62 -3.61
C PHE A 109 -43.91 13.27 -3.93
N THR A 110 -44.72 13.21 -4.98
CA THR A 110 -45.17 11.95 -5.60
C THR A 110 -44.35 11.69 -6.85
N GLN A 111 -43.60 10.60 -6.88
CA GLN A 111 -42.67 10.28 -7.98
C GLN A 111 -43.42 10.05 -9.31
N PRO A 112 -42.81 10.40 -10.46
CA PRO A 112 -43.41 10.12 -11.77
C PRO A 112 -43.41 8.62 -12.06
N LEU A 113 -44.28 8.18 -12.97
CA LEU A 113 -44.32 6.79 -13.42
C LEU A 113 -43.44 6.61 -14.64
N VAL A 114 -42.82 5.44 -14.77
CA VAL A 114 -42.15 5.04 -16.00
C VAL A 114 -43.22 4.84 -17.08
N TRP A 115 -43.15 5.62 -18.15
CA TRP A 115 -44.13 5.57 -19.24
C TRP A 115 -43.78 4.48 -20.24
N ARG A 116 -42.52 4.43 -20.68
CA ARG A 116 -42.02 3.39 -21.58
C ARG A 116 -40.54 3.15 -21.39
N ILE A 117 -40.09 1.94 -21.69
CA ILE A 117 -38.66 1.57 -21.69
C ILE A 117 -38.27 1.18 -23.11
N ARG A 118 -37.26 1.86 -23.66
CA ARG A 118 -36.71 1.59 -24.98
C ARG A 118 -35.27 1.14 -24.86
N THR A 119 -34.86 0.26 -25.76
CA THR A 119 -33.46 -0.15 -25.88
C THR A 119 -33.03 0.10 -27.32
N VAL A 120 -31.84 0.66 -27.47
CA VAL A 120 -31.21 0.89 -28.77
C VAL A 120 -29.82 0.31 -28.75
N ALA A 121 -29.38 -0.23 -29.89
CA ALA A 121 -28.02 -0.67 -30.12
C ALA A 121 -27.47 -0.03 -31.39
N PRO A 122 -26.13 0.15 -31.47
CA PRO A 122 -25.52 0.74 -32.63
C PRO A 122 -25.45 -0.30 -33.76
N LEU A 123 -26.10 0.00 -34.87
CA LEU A 123 -26.06 -0.79 -36.10
C LEU A 123 -25.42 0.04 -37.21
N LYS A 124 -24.28 -0.43 -37.73
CA LYS A 124 -23.51 0.27 -38.79
C LYS A 124 -23.26 1.76 -38.47
N GLY A 125 -22.94 2.05 -37.22
CA GLY A 125 -22.67 3.40 -36.72
C GLY A 125 -23.88 4.28 -36.40
N LYS A 126 -25.10 3.73 -36.38
CA LYS A 126 -26.31 4.46 -35.96
C LYS A 126 -27.03 3.73 -34.83
N TRP A 127 -27.45 4.46 -33.79
CA TRP A 127 -28.29 3.90 -32.74
C TRP A 127 -29.70 3.62 -33.27
N THR A 128 -30.12 2.36 -33.23
CA THR A 128 -31.43 1.92 -33.73
C THR A 128 -32.09 0.95 -32.75
N GLU A 129 -33.42 0.90 -32.73
CA GLU A 129 -34.18 -0.10 -31.96
C GLU A 129 -34.02 -1.51 -32.58
N ASP A 130 -33.82 -1.59 -33.90
CA ASP A 130 -33.62 -2.84 -34.66
C ASP A 130 -32.28 -3.54 -34.36
N GLY A 131 -31.29 -2.80 -33.84
CA GLY A 131 -29.96 -3.34 -33.51
C GLY A 131 -29.96 -4.31 -32.32
N VAL A 132 -31.11 -4.54 -31.68
CA VAL A 132 -31.22 -5.33 -30.44
C VAL A 132 -31.99 -6.62 -30.70
N THR A 133 -31.31 -7.71 -31.03
CA THR A 133 -31.90 -9.07 -31.03
C THR A 133 -32.29 -9.55 -29.63
N ASP A 134 -31.76 -8.93 -28.57
CA ASP A 134 -31.84 -9.36 -27.17
C ASP A 134 -32.58 -8.39 -26.22
N PHE A 135 -33.51 -7.56 -26.73
CA PHE A 135 -34.29 -6.59 -25.92
C PHE A 135 -34.89 -7.24 -24.67
N TRP A 136 -35.42 -8.46 -24.82
CA TRP A 136 -36.01 -9.24 -23.74
C TRP A 136 -35.00 -9.70 -22.67
N ARG A 137 -33.72 -9.90 -23.02
CA ARG A 137 -32.68 -10.29 -22.05
C ARG A 137 -32.34 -9.13 -21.12
N ALA A 138 -32.18 -7.91 -21.66
CA ALA A 138 -31.97 -6.72 -20.82
C ALA A 138 -33.21 -6.46 -19.96
N ARG A 139 -34.40 -6.44 -20.59
CA ARG A 139 -35.66 -6.13 -19.92
C ARG A 139 -36.00 -7.11 -18.79
N GLY A 140 -35.69 -8.40 -18.96
CA GLY A 140 -35.96 -9.46 -17.97
C GLY A 140 -35.09 -9.41 -16.72
N GLN A 141 -34.01 -8.62 -16.71
CA GLN A 141 -33.09 -8.44 -15.57
C GLN A 141 -33.33 -7.13 -14.80
N MET A 142 -34.27 -6.30 -15.29
CA MET A 142 -34.65 -5.02 -14.67
C MET A 142 -35.79 -5.21 -13.68
N ASP A 143 -35.66 -4.56 -12.52
CA ASP A 143 -36.76 -4.43 -11.56
C ASP A 143 -37.67 -3.26 -11.98
N THR A 144 -37.12 -2.24 -12.63
CA THR A 144 -37.92 -1.13 -13.16
C THR A 144 -38.88 -1.64 -14.23
N ALA A 145 -40.16 -1.27 -14.09
CA ALA A 145 -41.20 -1.64 -15.04
C ALA A 145 -42.04 -0.45 -15.49
N GLU A 146 -42.62 -0.54 -16.68
CA GLU A 146 -43.60 0.42 -17.16
C GLU A 146 -44.78 0.49 -16.18
N GLY A 147 -45.18 1.70 -15.81
CA GLY A 147 -46.18 1.98 -14.79
C GLY A 147 -45.64 2.00 -13.35
N ALA A 148 -44.40 1.58 -13.09
CA ALA A 148 -43.79 1.68 -11.76
C ALA A 148 -43.32 3.12 -11.47
N GLU A 149 -43.19 3.49 -10.19
CA GLU A 149 -42.58 4.76 -9.81
C GLU A 149 -41.13 4.81 -10.28
N PHE A 150 -40.70 5.92 -10.90
CA PHE A 150 -39.35 6.09 -11.41
C PHE A 150 -38.38 6.49 -10.31
N SER A 151 -37.32 5.71 -10.15
CA SER A 151 -36.24 5.97 -9.20
C SER A 151 -34.91 5.83 -9.92
N VAL A 152 -34.05 6.86 -9.82
CA VAL A 152 -32.70 6.84 -10.39
C VAL A 152 -31.89 5.73 -9.73
N ARG A 153 -31.98 5.59 -8.40
CA ARG A 153 -31.33 4.50 -7.65
C ARG A 153 -31.70 3.12 -8.19
N ARG A 154 -32.98 2.85 -8.45
CA ARG A 154 -33.41 1.56 -9.02
C ARG A 154 -32.92 1.37 -10.46
N MET A 155 -32.89 2.43 -11.26
CA MET A 155 -32.32 2.38 -12.61
C MET A 155 -30.83 2.04 -12.58
N ASP A 156 -30.06 2.63 -11.68
CA ASP A 156 -28.62 2.34 -11.53
C ASP A 156 -28.39 0.90 -11.06
N GLU A 157 -29.22 0.40 -10.14
CA GLU A 157 -29.21 -1.01 -9.71
C GLU A 157 -29.57 -1.97 -10.85
N ASP A 158 -30.55 -1.63 -11.68
CA ASP A 158 -30.90 -2.38 -12.88
C ASP A 158 -29.72 -2.43 -13.87
N VAL A 159 -29.09 -1.28 -14.15
CA VAL A 159 -27.93 -1.21 -15.05
C VAL A 159 -26.78 -2.08 -14.52
N LYS A 160 -26.50 -2.01 -13.21
CA LYS A 160 -25.49 -2.86 -12.57
C LYS A 160 -25.79 -4.34 -12.76
N ARG A 161 -27.02 -4.78 -12.50
CA ARG A 161 -27.41 -6.20 -12.69
C ARG A 161 -27.30 -6.66 -14.14
N ILE A 162 -27.70 -5.81 -15.10
CA ILE A 162 -27.55 -6.17 -16.51
C ILE A 162 -26.06 -6.27 -16.87
N TYR A 163 -25.21 -5.39 -16.33
CA TYR A 163 -23.76 -5.45 -16.55
C TYR A 163 -23.14 -6.75 -16.00
N GLU A 164 -23.56 -7.17 -14.81
CA GLU A 164 -23.13 -8.42 -14.16
C GLU A 164 -23.46 -9.70 -14.97
N THR A 165 -24.40 -9.63 -15.93
CA THR A 165 -24.69 -10.76 -16.82
C THR A 165 -23.55 -11.07 -17.81
N GLY A 166 -22.64 -10.13 -18.07
CA GLY A 166 -21.57 -10.27 -19.06
C GLY A 166 -22.03 -10.26 -20.53
N ALA A 167 -23.32 -10.02 -20.79
CA ALA A 167 -23.89 -10.02 -22.14
C ALA A 167 -23.59 -8.73 -22.94
N TYR A 168 -23.15 -7.67 -22.27
CA TYR A 168 -22.94 -6.35 -22.86
C TYR A 168 -21.56 -5.80 -22.50
N LEU A 169 -20.98 -5.03 -23.43
CA LEU A 169 -19.71 -4.33 -23.23
C LEU A 169 -19.90 -2.92 -22.65
N ASP A 170 -20.98 -2.26 -23.04
CA ASP A 170 -21.38 -0.94 -22.54
C ASP A 170 -22.90 -0.89 -22.41
N ILE A 171 -23.38 -0.26 -21.34
CA ILE A 171 -24.80 -0.01 -21.06
C ILE A 171 -24.90 1.39 -20.48
N ARG A 172 -25.67 2.27 -21.13
CA ARG A 172 -25.96 3.62 -20.63
C ARG A 172 -27.46 3.79 -20.53
N ALA A 173 -27.93 4.15 -19.35
CA ALA A 173 -29.32 4.51 -19.13
C ALA A 173 -29.49 6.02 -19.19
N GLU A 174 -30.35 6.48 -20.10
CA GLU A 174 -30.79 7.85 -20.22
C GLU A 174 -32.27 7.92 -19.87
N TYR A 175 -32.70 9.05 -19.31
CA TYR A 175 -34.10 9.26 -18.98
C TYR A 175 -34.54 10.68 -19.32
N LYS A 176 -35.80 10.80 -19.74
CA LYS A 176 -36.43 12.08 -20.05
C LYS A 176 -37.81 12.17 -19.44
N TYR A 177 -38.05 13.28 -18.73
CA TYR A 177 -39.39 13.62 -18.25
C TYR A 177 -40.28 14.04 -19.42
N THR A 178 -41.50 13.50 -19.44
CA THR A 178 -42.53 13.78 -20.44
C THR A 178 -43.88 13.98 -19.75
N GLU A 179 -44.85 14.55 -20.46
CA GLU A 179 -46.21 14.73 -19.95
C GLU A 179 -46.86 13.42 -19.47
N LYS A 180 -46.48 12.28 -20.05
CA LYS A 180 -47.03 10.95 -19.69
C LYS A 180 -46.30 10.27 -18.53
N GLY A 181 -45.14 10.77 -18.14
CA GLY A 181 -44.23 10.13 -17.20
C GLY A 181 -42.77 10.16 -17.68
N VAL A 182 -41.98 9.16 -17.30
CA VAL A 182 -40.55 9.08 -17.65
C VAL A 182 -40.33 8.11 -18.81
N ASP A 183 -39.68 8.58 -19.87
CA ASP A 183 -39.19 7.74 -20.98
C ASP A 183 -37.76 7.29 -20.66
N LEU A 184 -37.54 5.99 -20.53
CA LEU A 184 -36.22 5.40 -20.28
C LEU A 184 -35.63 4.88 -21.58
N LEU A 185 -34.41 5.27 -21.89
CA LEU A 185 -33.66 4.83 -23.06
C LEU A 185 -32.37 4.13 -22.60
N LEU A 186 -32.30 2.83 -22.83
CA LEU A 186 -31.10 2.04 -22.63
C LEU A 186 -30.31 1.96 -23.94
N ARG A 187 -29.12 2.56 -23.95
CA ARG A 187 -28.14 2.39 -25.02
C ARG A 187 -27.23 1.22 -24.66
N VAL A 188 -27.23 0.18 -25.48
CA VAL A 188 -26.46 -1.05 -25.23
C VAL A 188 -25.50 -1.37 -26.37
N ILE A 189 -24.33 -1.89 -26.02
CA ILE A 189 -23.38 -2.51 -26.96
C ILE A 189 -23.26 -3.97 -26.57
N GLN A 190 -23.69 -4.87 -27.45
CA GLN A 190 -23.61 -6.31 -27.20
C GLN A 190 -22.15 -6.77 -27.09
N ASN A 191 -21.93 -7.84 -26.33
CA ASN A 191 -20.65 -8.54 -26.29
C ASN A 191 -20.40 -9.30 -27.60
N GLU A 192 -20.06 -8.54 -28.63
CA GLU A 192 -19.66 -9.03 -29.94
C GLU A 192 -18.13 -8.96 -30.09
N PRO A 193 -17.53 -9.84 -30.93
CA PRO A 193 -16.11 -9.78 -31.20
C PRO A 193 -15.71 -8.40 -31.75
N LEU A 194 -14.69 -7.78 -31.15
CA LEU A 194 -14.18 -6.50 -31.65
C LEU A 194 -13.37 -6.74 -32.92
N ALA A 195 -13.47 -5.82 -33.87
CA ALA A 195 -12.70 -5.90 -35.10
C ALA A 195 -11.25 -5.46 -34.93
N ILE A 196 -11.01 -4.47 -34.06
CA ILE A 196 -9.66 -3.96 -33.74
C ILE A 196 -9.68 -3.13 -32.46
N LEU A 197 -8.52 -3.06 -31.81
CA LEU A 197 -8.23 -2.19 -30.67
C LEU A 197 -7.22 -1.12 -31.12
N GLN A 198 -7.46 0.16 -30.78
CA GLN A 198 -6.54 1.26 -31.07
C GLN A 198 -6.37 2.23 -29.89
N PHE A 199 -5.35 3.09 -29.97
CA PHE A 199 -5.11 4.17 -29.02
C PHE A 199 -5.31 5.53 -29.67
N ALA A 200 -5.82 6.49 -28.91
CA ALA A 200 -5.88 7.89 -29.31
C ALA A 200 -5.29 8.77 -28.19
N GLY A 201 -4.65 9.89 -28.55
CA GLY A 201 -4.11 10.83 -27.55
C GLY A 201 -2.79 10.41 -26.88
N VAL A 202 -2.11 9.39 -27.41
CA VAL A 202 -0.74 9.02 -27.02
C VAL A 202 0.23 9.93 -27.79
N HIS A 203 0.96 10.78 -27.07
CA HIS A 203 1.88 11.76 -27.66
C HIS A 203 3.35 11.44 -27.35
N LYS A 204 3.63 10.70 -26.27
CA LYS A 204 4.99 10.29 -25.93
C LYS A 204 5.51 9.25 -26.93
N ALA A 205 6.69 9.54 -27.48
CA ALA A 205 7.33 8.67 -28.45
C ALA A 205 7.61 7.28 -27.85
N GLY A 206 7.22 6.22 -28.57
CA GLY A 206 7.41 4.83 -28.13
C GLY A 206 6.33 4.30 -27.19
N PHE A 207 5.54 5.16 -26.54
CA PHE A 207 4.53 4.73 -25.56
C PHE A 207 3.46 3.84 -26.17
N THR A 208 3.05 4.09 -27.43
CA THR A 208 2.08 3.22 -28.12
C THR A 208 2.51 1.75 -28.10
N LYS A 209 3.78 1.47 -28.45
CA LYS A 209 4.32 0.10 -28.45
C LYS A 209 4.43 -0.48 -27.05
N SER A 210 4.78 0.34 -26.06
CA SER A 210 4.83 -0.10 -24.66
C SER A 210 3.44 -0.44 -24.13
N LEU A 211 2.44 0.38 -24.42
CA LEU A 211 1.04 0.14 -24.04
C LEU A 211 0.51 -1.17 -24.65
N GLU A 212 0.83 -1.44 -25.93
CA GLU A 212 0.52 -2.75 -26.56
C GLU A 212 1.12 -3.92 -25.76
N ARG A 213 2.40 -3.82 -25.37
CA ARG A 213 3.10 -4.88 -24.62
C ARG A 213 2.59 -5.04 -23.19
N VAL A 214 2.22 -3.94 -22.54
CA VAL A 214 1.65 -3.91 -21.18
C VAL A 214 0.29 -4.59 -21.18
N ILE A 215 -0.61 -4.17 -22.08
CA ILE A 215 -1.95 -4.74 -22.19
C ILE A 215 -1.90 -6.19 -22.68
N ALA A 216 -0.85 -6.58 -23.40
CA ALA A 216 -0.59 -7.97 -23.78
C ALA A 216 0.09 -8.82 -22.69
N GLY A 217 0.43 -8.23 -21.54
CA GLY A 217 1.06 -8.94 -20.42
C GLY A 217 2.50 -9.37 -20.68
N ILE A 218 3.12 -8.84 -21.73
CA ILE A 218 4.51 -9.12 -22.11
C ILE A 218 5.46 -8.24 -21.27
N GLU A 219 5.04 -7.02 -20.97
CA GLU A 219 5.79 -6.06 -20.18
C GLU A 219 5.18 -5.97 -18.77
N PRO A 220 5.86 -6.49 -17.73
CA PRO A 220 5.34 -6.40 -16.37
C PRO A 220 5.39 -4.94 -15.91
N ILE A 221 4.27 -4.45 -15.37
CA ILE A 221 4.25 -3.17 -14.66
C ILE A 221 4.80 -3.43 -13.26
N ARG A 222 5.81 -2.66 -12.86
CA ARG A 222 6.49 -2.77 -11.56
C ARG A 222 5.51 -2.65 -10.37
N GLU A 223 4.38 -1.99 -10.60
CA GLU A 223 3.29 -1.75 -9.66
C GLU A 223 1.97 -2.02 -10.37
N LEU A 224 1.49 -3.26 -10.33
CA LEU A 224 0.05 -3.46 -10.44
C LEU A 224 -0.57 -2.93 -9.13
N PRO A 225 -1.67 -2.16 -9.16
CA PRO A 225 -2.37 -1.82 -7.93
C PRO A 225 -2.63 -3.12 -7.15
N ILE A 226 -2.22 -3.15 -5.88
CA ILE A 226 -2.27 -4.37 -5.05
C ILE A 226 -3.72 -4.82 -4.79
N GLU A 227 -4.72 -4.00 -5.08
CA GLU A 227 -6.12 -4.40 -4.98
C GLU A 227 -6.88 -3.97 -6.25
N PRO A 228 -7.49 -4.91 -7.00
CA PRO A 228 -8.63 -4.52 -7.83
C PRO A 228 -9.69 -3.95 -6.87
N GLU A 229 -10.39 -2.88 -7.28
CA GLU A 229 -11.50 -2.32 -6.51
C GLU A 229 -12.39 -3.44 -5.94
N GLU A 230 -12.84 -3.30 -4.69
CA GLU A 230 -13.68 -4.26 -3.99
C GLU A 230 -14.94 -4.57 -4.84
N GLY A 231 -14.96 -5.73 -5.50
CA GLY A 231 -16.00 -6.13 -6.47
C GLY A 231 -15.47 -6.60 -7.83
N THR A 232 -14.21 -6.34 -8.17
CA THR A 232 -13.57 -6.80 -9.42
C THR A 232 -12.81 -8.12 -9.21
N LEU A 233 -13.54 -9.21 -8.94
CA LEU A 233 -12.99 -10.56 -8.92
C LEU A 233 -12.82 -11.13 -10.35
N VAL A 234 -12.00 -10.49 -11.17
CA VAL A 234 -11.44 -11.14 -12.37
C VAL A 234 -10.03 -10.60 -12.55
N SER A 235 -9.01 -11.46 -12.43
CA SER A 235 -7.64 -11.11 -12.83
C SER A 235 -7.68 -10.48 -14.22
N PRO A 236 -7.03 -9.31 -14.44
CA PRO A 236 -7.06 -8.66 -15.75
C PRO A 236 -6.51 -9.65 -16.77
N ARG A 237 -7.35 -10.16 -17.68
CA ARG A 237 -6.85 -10.94 -18.81
C ARG A 237 -6.37 -9.97 -19.87
N TYR A 238 -5.13 -10.16 -20.25
CA TYR A 238 -4.42 -9.41 -21.27
C TYR A 238 -5.08 -9.56 -22.65
N PHE A 239 -5.08 -8.49 -23.44
CA PHE A 239 -5.46 -8.60 -24.86
C PHE A 239 -4.29 -9.15 -25.67
N PRO A 240 -4.51 -10.13 -26.57
CA PRO A 240 -3.42 -10.62 -27.41
C PRO A 240 -2.92 -9.49 -28.32
N ARG A 241 -1.64 -9.50 -28.66
CA ARG A 241 -1.04 -8.49 -29.57
C ARG A 241 -1.76 -8.42 -30.93
N ALA A 242 -2.31 -9.53 -31.39
CA ALA A 242 -3.12 -9.61 -32.60
C ALA A 242 -4.34 -8.65 -32.59
N ALA A 243 -4.83 -8.26 -31.41
CA ALA A 243 -5.93 -7.30 -31.26
C ALA A 243 -5.65 -5.92 -31.88
N PHE A 244 -4.36 -5.56 -32.03
CA PHE A 244 -3.91 -4.29 -32.61
C PHE A 244 -3.64 -4.40 -34.12
N GLU A 245 -3.57 -5.62 -34.66
CA GLU A 245 -3.18 -5.92 -36.05
C GLU A 245 -4.39 -6.19 -36.96
N GLY A 246 -5.62 -5.99 -36.47
CA GLY A 246 -6.85 -6.17 -37.24
C GLY A 246 -7.50 -7.55 -37.14
N ASP A 247 -7.04 -8.39 -36.21
CA ASP A 247 -7.66 -9.68 -35.94
C ASP A 247 -8.87 -9.54 -35.01
N VAL A 248 -9.85 -10.41 -35.24
CA VAL A 248 -11.11 -10.45 -34.47
C VAL A 248 -10.82 -10.84 -33.02
N VAL A 249 -11.13 -9.93 -32.09
CA VAL A 249 -10.92 -10.11 -30.65
C VAL A 249 -12.18 -10.70 -30.02
N THR A 250 -12.13 -11.98 -29.66
CA THR A 250 -13.27 -12.70 -29.07
C THR A 250 -13.37 -12.56 -27.55
N ASP A 251 -12.30 -12.15 -26.88
CA ASP A 251 -12.20 -12.09 -25.41
C ASP A 251 -12.47 -10.68 -24.84
N ALA A 252 -13.10 -9.81 -25.61
CA ALA A 252 -13.24 -8.39 -25.28
C ALA A 252 -14.36 -8.09 -24.27
N ASN A 253 -14.41 -8.78 -23.13
CA ASN A 253 -15.39 -8.52 -22.08
C ASN A 253 -15.08 -7.23 -21.29
N ALA A 254 -16.08 -6.74 -20.56
CA ALA A 254 -16.00 -5.59 -19.68
C ALA A 254 -14.80 -5.60 -18.72
N ALA A 255 -14.56 -6.73 -18.04
CA ALA A 255 -13.48 -6.86 -17.06
C ALA A 255 -12.09 -6.69 -17.71
N ASN A 256 -11.88 -7.22 -18.91
CA ASN A 256 -10.63 -7.11 -19.64
C ASN A 256 -10.40 -5.67 -20.12
N ILE A 257 -11.45 -4.98 -20.58
CA ILE A 257 -11.37 -3.56 -20.98
C ILE A 257 -10.98 -2.68 -19.79
N LEU A 258 -11.60 -2.90 -18.62
CA LEU A 258 -11.28 -2.17 -17.39
C LEU A 258 -9.89 -2.52 -16.85
N GLY A 259 -9.50 -3.79 -16.91
CA GLY A 259 -8.16 -4.23 -16.54
C GLY A 259 -7.07 -3.60 -17.41
N ALA A 260 -7.28 -3.57 -18.73
CA ALA A 260 -6.37 -2.91 -19.67
C ALA A 260 -6.29 -1.40 -19.39
N ARG A 261 -7.41 -0.74 -19.11
CA ARG A 261 -7.43 0.68 -18.69
C ARG A 261 -6.55 0.89 -17.46
N GLN A 262 -6.75 0.10 -16.39
CA GLN A 262 -5.96 0.23 -15.14
C GLN A 262 -4.47 -0.01 -15.38
N GLN A 263 -4.12 -1.01 -16.21
CA GLN A 263 -2.74 -1.28 -16.60
C GLN A 263 -2.11 -0.11 -17.36
N MET A 264 -2.83 0.51 -18.30
CA MET A 264 -2.33 1.68 -19.00
C MET A 264 -2.13 2.88 -18.07
N GLU A 265 -3.11 3.19 -17.21
CA GLU A 265 -3.00 4.27 -16.23
C GLU A 265 -1.80 4.04 -15.29
N ALA A 266 -1.61 2.82 -14.80
CA ALA A 266 -0.45 2.44 -13.99
C ALA A 266 0.86 2.61 -14.77
N TYR A 267 0.93 2.18 -16.03
CA TYR A 267 2.11 2.40 -16.89
C TYR A 267 2.48 3.88 -17.00
N TYR A 268 1.50 4.75 -17.23
CA TYR A 268 1.74 6.18 -17.29
C TYR A 268 2.24 6.75 -15.94
N ARG A 269 1.62 6.36 -14.83
CA ARG A 269 2.03 6.81 -13.48
C ARG A 269 3.49 6.45 -13.18
N VAL A 270 3.91 5.20 -13.43
CA VAL A 270 5.30 4.78 -13.17
C VAL A 270 6.33 5.44 -14.09
N ASN A 271 5.88 6.04 -15.20
CA ASN A 271 6.72 6.80 -16.12
C ASN A 271 6.61 8.33 -15.90
N GLY A 272 6.10 8.77 -14.75
CA GLY A 272 6.07 10.19 -14.38
C GLY A 272 4.84 10.95 -14.87
N PHE A 273 3.76 10.27 -15.23
CA PHE A 273 2.48 10.89 -15.64
C PHE A 273 1.38 10.57 -14.61
N PRO A 274 1.42 11.19 -13.41
CA PRO A 274 0.52 10.85 -12.31
C PRO A 274 -0.96 11.15 -12.61
N TYR A 275 -1.20 12.11 -13.50
CA TYR A 275 -2.54 12.56 -13.89
C TYR A 275 -3.05 11.92 -15.18
N ALA A 276 -2.38 10.86 -15.65
CA ALA A 276 -2.83 10.17 -16.83
C ALA A 276 -4.20 9.51 -16.60
N GLU A 277 -5.10 9.71 -17.55
CA GLU A 277 -6.44 9.13 -17.54
C GLU A 277 -6.66 8.38 -18.85
N VAL A 278 -7.26 7.19 -18.77
CA VAL A 278 -7.57 6.38 -19.94
C VAL A 278 -9.06 6.11 -20.00
N LYS A 279 -9.70 6.51 -21.11
CA LYS A 279 -11.11 6.29 -21.35
C LYS A 279 -11.32 5.25 -22.46
N PRO A 280 -11.83 4.05 -22.15
CA PRO A 280 -12.22 3.10 -23.19
C PRO A 280 -13.48 3.58 -23.91
N LEU A 281 -13.44 3.59 -25.24
CA LEU A 281 -14.56 3.98 -26.11
C LEU A 281 -14.88 2.82 -27.06
N LEU A 282 -16.06 2.25 -26.90
CA LEU A 282 -16.61 1.26 -27.83
C LEU A 282 -17.42 1.99 -28.90
N ILE A 283 -16.98 1.87 -30.15
CA ILE A 283 -17.53 2.62 -31.28
C ILE A 283 -17.89 1.64 -32.39
N SER A 284 -19.17 1.57 -32.75
CA SER A 284 -19.57 1.05 -34.05
C SER A 284 -19.27 2.13 -35.09
N LEU A 285 -18.27 1.89 -35.94
CA LEU A 285 -17.84 2.87 -36.92
C LEU A 285 -18.93 3.05 -37.99
N PRO A 286 -19.30 4.28 -38.37
CA PRO A 286 -20.18 4.49 -39.51
C PRO A 286 -19.49 4.06 -40.81
N VAL A 287 -20.29 3.68 -41.81
CA VAL A 287 -19.77 3.27 -43.14
C VAL A 287 -19.04 4.42 -43.83
N LYS A 288 -19.42 5.66 -43.53
CA LYS A 288 -18.74 6.87 -44.00
C LYS A 288 -18.42 7.75 -42.80
N TYR A 289 -17.25 8.35 -42.81
CA TYR A 289 -16.83 9.25 -41.74
C TYR A 289 -17.72 10.50 -41.69
N ASP A 290 -18.31 10.74 -40.51
CA ASP A 290 -18.97 11.99 -40.15
C ASP A 290 -18.69 12.29 -38.67
N ALA A 291 -17.92 13.36 -38.43
CA ALA A 291 -17.54 13.79 -37.09
C ALA A 291 -18.73 14.24 -36.25
N LYS A 292 -19.77 14.81 -36.88
CA LYS A 292 -20.97 15.28 -36.20
C LYS A 292 -21.78 14.09 -35.69
N ASP A 293 -22.00 13.10 -36.56
CA ASP A 293 -22.72 11.88 -36.20
C ASP A 293 -22.01 11.12 -35.08
N LEU A 294 -20.68 11.00 -35.13
CA LEU A 294 -19.90 10.35 -34.08
C LEU A 294 -20.06 11.05 -32.72
N ARG A 295 -19.98 12.39 -32.69
CA ARG A 295 -20.18 13.16 -31.44
C ARG A 295 -21.60 13.07 -30.91
N GLU A 296 -22.60 13.13 -31.78
CA GLU A 296 -24.00 12.99 -31.39
C GLU A 296 -24.29 11.61 -30.78
N ASN A 297 -23.67 10.57 -31.33
CA ASN A 297 -23.94 9.19 -30.92
C ASN A 297 -23.11 8.71 -29.73
N TYR A 298 -21.90 9.23 -29.52
CA TYR A 298 -20.97 8.71 -28.52
C TYR A 298 -20.46 9.77 -27.52
N GLY A 299 -20.84 11.04 -27.71
CA GLY A 299 -20.56 12.15 -26.78
C GLY A 299 -19.30 12.95 -27.11
N ASP A 300 -18.64 13.46 -26.07
CA ASP A 300 -17.41 14.27 -26.17
C ASP A 300 -16.20 13.44 -26.62
N ILE A 301 -16.17 13.08 -27.90
CA ILE A 301 -15.01 12.45 -28.55
C ILE A 301 -13.98 13.53 -28.90
N LYS A 302 -12.73 13.34 -28.48
CA LYS A 302 -11.62 14.25 -28.80
C LYS A 302 -11.23 14.22 -30.28
N SER A 303 -10.57 15.27 -30.74
CA SER A 303 -10.09 15.38 -32.13
C SER A 303 -9.10 14.28 -32.51
N SER A 304 -8.24 13.84 -31.59
CA SER A 304 -7.33 12.71 -31.78
C SER A 304 -8.08 11.42 -32.10
N THR A 305 -9.11 11.11 -31.30
CA THR A 305 -9.97 9.94 -31.46
C THR A 305 -10.76 9.99 -32.77
N LEU A 306 -11.28 11.17 -33.15
CA LEU A 306 -11.92 11.35 -34.46
C LEU A 306 -10.96 11.08 -35.63
N GLY A 307 -9.69 11.47 -35.49
CA GLY A 307 -8.64 11.13 -36.45
C GLY A 307 -8.49 9.61 -36.61
N VAL A 308 -8.34 8.90 -35.49
CA VAL A 308 -8.26 7.42 -35.49
C VAL A 308 -9.49 6.78 -36.12
N CYS A 309 -10.70 7.26 -35.79
CA CYS A 309 -11.94 6.76 -36.40
C CYS A 309 -11.96 6.93 -37.92
N ARG A 310 -11.49 8.08 -38.43
CA ARG A 310 -11.41 8.32 -39.87
C ARG A 310 -10.43 7.35 -40.53
N ASP A 311 -9.24 7.22 -39.95
CA ASP A 311 -8.17 6.39 -40.51
C ASP A 311 -8.61 4.91 -40.53
N LEU A 312 -9.28 4.42 -39.47
CA LEU A 312 -9.88 3.08 -39.44
C LEU A 312 -11.00 2.88 -40.48
N ILE A 313 -11.82 3.91 -40.74
CA ILE A 313 -12.85 3.82 -41.80
C ILE A 313 -12.19 3.71 -43.17
N ASP A 314 -11.14 4.50 -43.42
CA ASP A 314 -10.36 4.45 -44.65
C ASP A 314 -9.66 3.08 -44.83
N ASP A 315 -9.25 2.45 -43.73
CA ASP A 315 -8.70 1.09 -43.68
C ASP A 315 -9.76 -0.03 -43.81
N GLY A 316 -11.04 0.31 -43.99
CA GLY A 316 -12.11 -0.66 -44.25
C GLY A 316 -12.77 -1.25 -42.99
N TYR A 317 -12.63 -0.60 -41.83
CA TYR A 317 -13.36 -0.95 -40.61
C TYR A 317 -14.75 -0.30 -40.50
N GLY A 318 -15.18 0.45 -41.53
CA GLY A 318 -16.54 1.02 -41.59
C GLY A 318 -17.64 -0.01 -41.38
N GLY A 319 -18.54 0.24 -40.44
CA GLY A 319 -19.62 -0.67 -40.05
C GLY A 319 -19.25 -1.72 -39.00
N LYS A 320 -17.98 -1.79 -38.57
CA LYS A 320 -17.51 -2.74 -37.55
C LYS A 320 -17.47 -2.10 -36.15
N LEU A 321 -17.49 -2.94 -35.11
CA LEU A 321 -17.30 -2.53 -33.72
C LEU A 321 -15.80 -2.48 -33.40
N VAL A 322 -15.32 -1.36 -32.86
CA VAL A 322 -13.92 -1.15 -32.48
C VAL A 322 -13.83 -0.63 -31.04
N LEU A 323 -12.70 -0.90 -30.39
CA LEU A 323 -12.35 -0.34 -29.09
C LEU A 323 -11.21 0.66 -29.25
N ILE A 324 -11.43 1.89 -28.83
CA ILE A 324 -10.40 2.92 -28.80
C ILE A 324 -10.16 3.35 -27.36
N PHE A 325 -8.93 3.20 -26.88
CA PHE A 325 -8.52 3.80 -25.61
C PHE A 325 -8.09 5.24 -25.86
N GLU A 326 -8.94 6.18 -25.47
CA GLU A 326 -8.62 7.60 -25.48
C GLU A 326 -7.78 7.93 -24.25
N VAL A 327 -6.50 8.23 -24.47
CA VAL A 327 -5.53 8.56 -23.43
C VAL A 327 -5.42 10.07 -23.28
N PHE A 328 -5.48 10.52 -22.03
CA PHE A 328 -5.02 11.84 -21.62
C PHE A 328 -3.74 11.65 -20.81
N GLU A 329 -2.59 11.98 -21.37
CA GLU A 329 -1.30 11.74 -20.70
C GLU A 329 -1.07 12.70 -19.52
N GLY A 330 -1.61 13.92 -19.59
CA GLY A 330 -1.25 14.98 -18.66
C GLY A 330 0.22 15.42 -18.80
N PRO A 331 0.70 16.34 -17.94
CA PRO A 331 2.10 16.73 -17.93
C PRO A 331 2.97 15.63 -17.31
N GLU A 332 4.19 15.49 -17.84
CA GLU A 332 5.24 14.71 -17.18
C GLU A 332 5.70 15.48 -15.93
N VAL A 333 5.76 14.78 -14.81
CA VAL A 333 6.12 15.31 -13.51
C VAL A 333 7.40 14.63 -13.05
N LEU A 334 8.42 15.44 -12.83
CA LEU A 334 9.70 14.98 -12.31
C LEU A 334 9.80 15.28 -10.82
N VAL A 335 10.60 14.48 -10.12
CA VAL A 335 11.00 14.78 -8.75
C VAL A 335 11.92 16.01 -8.78
N GLY A 336 11.51 17.07 -8.10
CA GLY A 336 12.32 18.24 -7.78
C GLY A 336 13.13 18.00 -6.51
N ASP A 337 13.09 18.94 -5.58
CA ASP A 337 13.82 18.82 -4.32
C ASP A 337 13.16 17.82 -3.38
N ILE A 338 13.95 16.95 -2.75
CA ILE A 338 13.49 16.10 -1.65
C ILE A 338 13.82 16.81 -0.33
N LYS A 339 12.79 17.12 0.47
CA LYS A 339 12.91 17.85 1.74
C LYS A 339 12.45 16.98 2.90
N PHE A 340 13.01 17.26 4.07
CA PHE A 340 12.62 16.64 5.34
C PHE A 340 12.15 17.71 6.32
N THR A 341 11.05 17.45 7.01
CA THR A 341 10.47 18.30 8.06
C THR A 341 10.33 17.50 9.35
N GLY A 342 10.11 18.18 10.49
CA GLY A 342 10.02 17.53 11.80
C GLY A 342 11.38 17.29 12.48
N LEU A 343 12.47 17.78 11.86
CA LEU A 343 13.83 17.77 12.39
C LEU A 343 14.26 19.13 12.97
N GLU A 344 13.31 20.01 13.28
CA GLU A 344 13.59 21.33 13.84
C GLU A 344 14.27 21.21 15.21
N GLY A 345 15.42 21.89 15.37
CA GLY A 345 16.25 21.78 16.59
C GLY A 345 17.32 20.67 16.54
N VAL A 346 17.28 19.78 15.54
CA VAL A 346 18.35 18.83 15.25
C VAL A 346 19.37 19.51 14.33
N GLY A 347 20.32 20.24 14.92
CA GLY A 347 21.34 20.95 14.14
C GLY A 347 22.27 20.00 13.40
N SER A 348 22.56 20.28 12.13
CA SER A 348 23.79 19.81 11.49
C SER A 348 24.98 20.44 12.23
N PRO A 349 26.08 19.70 12.53
CA PRO A 349 27.21 20.18 13.34
C PRO A 349 27.81 21.52 12.91
N ASP A 350 27.57 21.96 11.68
CA ASP A 350 28.16 23.17 11.09
C ASP A 350 27.16 24.27 10.74
N ASN A 351 25.90 24.20 11.20
CA ASN A 351 24.86 25.16 10.83
C ASN A 351 24.72 25.33 9.29
N SER A 352 25.13 24.30 8.56
CA SER A 352 25.21 24.31 7.12
C SER A 352 23.81 24.17 6.54
N ASP A 353 23.65 24.83 5.41
CA ASP A 353 22.60 24.70 4.40
C ASP A 353 22.35 23.24 3.93
N ALA A 354 22.49 22.20 4.76
CA ALA A 354 22.21 20.81 4.42
C ALA A 354 20.73 20.57 4.04
N LEU A 355 19.86 21.56 4.27
CA LEU A 355 18.46 21.62 3.81
C LEU A 355 18.25 22.52 2.58
N SER A 356 19.32 23.12 2.01
CA SER A 356 19.28 23.84 0.74
C SER A 356 20.30 23.26 -0.28
N GLY A 357 19.80 22.93 -1.47
CA GLY A 357 20.31 21.81 -2.26
C GLY A 357 21.54 22.07 -3.14
N SER A 358 22.21 20.98 -3.52
CA SER A 358 22.39 20.57 -4.93
C SER A 358 23.07 19.20 -5.03
N ARG A 359 22.56 18.35 -5.93
CA ARG A 359 22.96 16.95 -6.18
C ARG A 359 22.72 16.06 -4.97
N VAL A 360 22.57 14.76 -5.24
CA VAL A 360 22.40 13.61 -4.32
C VAL A 360 23.13 13.73 -2.95
N GLY A 361 24.17 14.56 -2.83
CA GLY A 361 24.80 14.97 -1.57
C GLY A 361 23.94 15.81 -0.60
N GLY A 362 22.84 16.45 -1.00
CA GLY A 362 21.94 17.17 -0.07
C GLY A 362 21.12 16.21 0.80
N PHE A 363 20.55 15.16 0.18
CA PHE A 363 19.90 14.04 0.87
C PHE A 363 20.87 13.34 1.83
N PHE A 364 22.06 12.99 1.32
CA PHE A 364 23.06 12.36 2.17
C PHE A 364 23.64 13.31 3.21
N GLY A 365 23.74 14.61 2.95
CA GLY A 365 24.28 15.64 3.86
C GLY A 365 23.34 16.00 5.01
N ALA A 366 22.03 16.08 4.76
CA ALA A 366 21.02 16.24 5.80
C ALA A 366 20.98 15.03 6.74
N ILE A 367 21.07 13.83 6.16
CA ILE A 367 21.28 12.59 6.92
C ILE A 367 22.67 12.63 7.60
N TYR A 368 23.74 13.03 6.91
CA TYR A 368 25.11 13.05 7.43
C TYR A 368 25.26 13.89 8.72
N GLY A 369 24.62 15.07 8.75
CA GLY A 369 24.63 15.98 9.91
C GLY A 369 23.87 15.41 11.11
N PHE A 370 22.70 14.80 10.88
CA PHE A 370 21.92 14.10 11.91
C PHE A 370 22.68 12.90 12.51
N TRP A 371 23.56 12.28 11.72
CA TRP A 371 24.17 10.99 12.00
C TRP A 371 25.56 11.02 12.61
N TYR A 372 26.31 12.13 12.43
CA TYR A 372 27.66 12.30 12.99
C TYR A 372 27.67 12.38 14.53
N THR A 373 26.50 12.66 15.11
CA THR A 373 26.32 12.81 16.56
C THR A 373 26.19 11.48 17.30
N PHE A 374 25.99 10.35 16.62
CA PHE A 374 25.50 9.14 17.29
C PHE A 374 26.24 7.81 17.19
N LEU A 375 27.12 7.49 16.23
CA LEU A 375 27.63 6.09 16.11
C LEU A 375 29.02 5.91 15.49
N ALA A 376 29.73 4.88 15.99
CA ALA A 376 31.11 4.46 15.75
C ALA A 376 31.39 3.70 14.43
N SER A 377 30.67 3.99 13.33
CA SER A 377 30.92 3.39 12.00
C SER A 377 31.29 4.45 10.94
N ASN A 378 31.90 4.05 9.82
CA ASN A 378 32.36 5.02 8.81
C ASN A 378 31.19 5.59 7.99
N ALA A 379 31.16 6.91 7.80
CA ALA A 379 30.05 7.64 7.20
C ALA A 379 29.78 7.30 5.73
N ALA A 380 30.81 6.87 4.98
CA ALA A 380 30.65 6.41 3.59
C ALA A 380 29.89 5.08 3.48
N GLU A 381 29.93 4.25 4.53
CA GLU A 381 29.32 2.91 4.55
C GLU A 381 27.81 3.01 4.78
N ARG A 382 27.42 3.93 5.69
CA ARG A 382 26.03 4.25 6.02
C ARG A 382 25.27 4.86 4.82
N ALA A 383 25.92 5.76 4.07
CA ALA A 383 25.34 6.36 2.87
C ALA A 383 25.06 5.32 1.76
N ALA A 384 25.97 4.35 1.57
CA ALA A 384 25.80 3.30 0.56
C ALA A 384 24.66 2.30 0.91
N ALA A 385 24.49 1.98 2.19
CA ALA A 385 23.47 1.04 2.67
C ALA A 385 22.03 1.59 2.47
N LEU A 386 21.83 2.89 2.66
CA LEU A 386 20.52 3.53 2.46
C LEU A 386 20.26 3.85 0.98
N GLY A 387 21.26 4.39 0.28
CA GLY A 387 21.12 4.83 -1.12
C GLY A 387 20.78 3.75 -2.13
N SER A 388 21.16 2.50 -1.86
CA SER A 388 20.87 1.37 -2.76
C SER A 388 19.41 0.89 -2.72
N ASN A 389 18.65 1.28 -1.69
CA ASN A 389 17.30 0.77 -1.45
C ASN A 389 16.16 1.75 -1.83
N LEU A 390 16.50 3.04 -1.94
CA LEU A 390 15.56 4.10 -2.33
C LEU A 390 15.36 4.12 -3.84
N ARG A 391 14.12 4.40 -4.27
CA ARG A 391 13.74 4.46 -5.68
C ARG A 391 13.50 5.88 -6.18
N THR A 392 13.07 6.77 -5.28
CA THR A 392 12.84 8.18 -5.54
C THR A 392 14.19 8.87 -5.70
N GLU A 393 14.42 9.46 -6.87
CA GLU A 393 15.63 10.22 -7.17
C GLU A 393 15.29 11.60 -7.70
N GLU A 394 16.04 12.62 -7.28
CA GLU A 394 15.93 13.97 -7.80
C GLU A 394 16.19 13.98 -9.33
N GLY A 395 15.29 14.59 -10.08
CA GLY A 395 15.31 14.61 -11.54
C GLY A 395 14.73 13.36 -12.21
N GLY A 396 14.41 12.31 -11.45
CA GLY A 396 13.71 11.13 -11.93
C GLY A 396 12.21 11.35 -12.13
N ALA A 397 11.52 10.36 -12.70
CA ALA A 397 10.07 10.37 -12.82
C ALA A 397 9.41 10.33 -11.44
N PHE A 398 8.42 11.18 -11.20
CA PHE A 398 7.67 11.15 -9.94
C PHE A 398 6.69 9.97 -9.94
N VAL A 399 6.86 9.08 -8.96
CA VAL A 399 5.99 7.93 -8.69
C VAL A 399 5.63 7.95 -7.21
N GLU A 400 4.36 8.25 -6.89
CA GLU A 400 3.90 8.44 -5.51
C GLU A 400 4.12 7.20 -4.61
N SER A 401 3.87 6.02 -5.16
CA SER A 401 4.10 4.72 -4.51
C SER A 401 5.57 4.48 -4.17
N ASP A 402 6.51 4.89 -5.03
CA ASP A 402 7.93 4.81 -4.73
C ASP A 402 8.31 5.75 -3.58
N VAL A 403 7.70 6.94 -3.51
CA VAL A 403 7.88 7.89 -2.39
C VAL A 403 7.36 7.29 -1.08
N ILE A 404 6.17 6.68 -1.09
CA ILE A 404 5.59 6.04 0.10
C ILE A 404 6.47 4.87 0.57
N ARG A 405 6.89 3.99 -0.35
CA ARG A 405 7.82 2.89 -0.05
C ARG A 405 9.13 3.39 0.53
N ASP A 406 9.66 4.48 -0.02
CA ASP A 406 10.91 5.06 0.44
C ASP A 406 10.75 5.68 1.84
N ALA A 407 9.59 6.23 2.20
CA ALA A 407 9.28 6.63 3.58
C ALA A 407 9.36 5.43 4.54
N GLU A 408 8.79 4.28 4.19
CA GLU A 408 8.87 3.06 5.01
C GLU A 408 10.31 2.54 5.14
N THR A 409 11.06 2.60 4.04
CA THR A 409 12.48 2.22 4.00
C THR A 409 13.30 3.11 4.93
N LEU A 410 13.06 4.43 4.88
CA LEU A 410 13.69 5.40 5.77
C LEU A 410 13.29 5.16 7.24
N GLN A 411 12.01 4.92 7.54
CA GLN A 411 11.55 4.61 8.89
C GLN A 411 12.26 3.38 9.46
N THR A 412 12.26 2.28 8.71
CA THR A 412 12.92 1.02 9.11
C THR A 412 14.40 1.26 9.37
N TYR A 413 15.04 2.05 8.51
CA TYR A 413 16.43 2.43 8.68
C TYR A 413 16.67 3.20 9.99
N PHE A 414 15.86 4.22 10.31
CA PHE A 414 15.97 4.94 11.59
C PHE A 414 15.77 4.02 12.81
N GLN A 415 14.76 3.14 12.75
CA GLN A 415 14.45 2.21 13.84
C GLN A 415 15.57 1.21 14.08
N SER A 416 16.18 0.68 13.03
CA SER A 416 17.34 -0.23 13.15
C SER A 416 18.58 0.44 13.77
N ARG A 417 18.56 1.77 13.95
CA ARG A 417 19.73 2.59 14.27
C ARG A 417 19.56 3.41 15.54
N GLY A 418 18.67 2.96 16.42
CA GLY A 418 18.51 3.52 17.77
C GLY A 418 17.31 4.45 17.93
N TRP A 419 16.69 4.87 16.85
CA TRP A 419 15.49 5.72 16.87
C TRP A 419 14.25 4.86 16.74
N LEU A 420 14.00 4.04 17.76
CA LEU A 420 13.00 2.98 17.72
C LEU A 420 11.57 3.48 17.51
N ASP A 421 11.30 4.68 18.01
CA ASP A 421 10.00 5.34 17.90
C ASP A 421 9.91 6.23 16.65
N ALA A 422 10.94 6.20 15.77
CA ALA A 422 10.96 7.01 14.58
C ALA A 422 9.80 6.66 13.66
N LYS A 423 9.14 7.71 13.17
CA LYS A 423 8.14 7.62 12.12
C LYS A 423 8.54 8.51 10.97
N VAL A 424 8.40 7.97 9.76
CA VAL A 424 8.63 8.72 8.53
C VAL A 424 7.38 8.60 7.69
N SER A 425 6.85 9.73 7.26
CA SER A 425 5.66 9.79 6.42
C SER A 425 5.91 10.70 5.22
N PHE A 426 5.22 10.41 4.12
CA PHE A 426 5.10 11.35 3.03
C PHE A 426 4.07 12.42 3.41
N ALA A 427 4.52 13.67 3.57
CA ALA A 427 3.70 14.74 4.13
C ALA A 427 2.92 15.49 3.06
N ASN A 428 3.62 15.95 2.02
CA ASN A 428 3.03 16.66 0.90
C ASN A 428 3.99 16.74 -0.30
N PHE A 429 3.46 17.19 -1.43
CA PHE A 429 4.25 17.67 -2.56
C PHE A 429 4.01 19.15 -2.81
N GLU A 430 5.08 19.87 -3.15
CA GLU A 430 5.01 21.24 -3.63
C GLU A 430 5.36 21.30 -5.11
N PHE A 431 4.44 21.80 -5.94
CA PHE A 431 4.76 22.07 -7.33
C PHE A 431 5.73 23.25 -7.47
N ASN A 432 6.68 23.12 -8.39
CA ASN A 432 7.40 24.28 -8.88
C ASN A 432 6.45 25.22 -9.66
N GLU A 433 6.88 26.47 -9.90
CA GLU A 433 6.05 27.49 -10.57
C GLU A 433 5.50 27.03 -11.94
N THR A 434 6.24 26.16 -12.64
CA THR A 434 5.85 25.63 -13.96
C THR A 434 5.03 24.33 -13.90
N ARG A 435 4.79 23.78 -12.70
CA ARG A 435 4.12 22.48 -12.46
C ARG A 435 4.73 21.29 -13.22
N THR A 436 6.01 21.38 -13.55
CA THR A 436 6.79 20.31 -14.21
C THR A 436 7.60 19.49 -13.21
N ARG A 437 7.76 20.00 -11.99
CA ARG A 437 8.48 19.31 -10.91
C ARG A 437 7.69 19.35 -9.62
N ILE A 438 7.79 18.27 -8.87
CA ILE A 438 7.25 18.11 -7.53
C ILE A 438 8.41 18.04 -6.55
N ASN A 439 8.47 18.99 -5.62
CA ASN A 439 9.31 18.86 -4.44
C ASN A 439 8.62 17.89 -3.47
N VAL A 440 9.30 16.80 -3.13
CA VAL A 440 8.78 15.76 -2.24
C VAL A 440 9.14 16.12 -0.81
N ILE A 441 8.16 16.18 0.09
CA ILE A 441 8.38 16.52 1.49
C ILE A 441 8.08 15.30 2.36
N PHE A 442 9.10 14.75 2.97
CA PHE A 442 8.98 13.77 4.05
C PHE A 442 8.84 14.48 5.39
N HIS A 443 7.95 13.99 6.24
CA HIS A 443 7.88 14.38 7.64
C HIS A 443 8.45 13.27 8.50
N VAL A 444 9.42 13.63 9.34
CA VAL A 444 10.12 12.72 10.24
C VAL A 444 9.79 13.12 11.66
N GLU A 445 9.21 12.19 12.40
CA GLU A 445 9.11 12.26 13.84
C GLU A 445 10.17 11.30 14.40
N PRO A 446 11.40 11.77 14.69
CA PRO A 446 12.49 10.86 15.05
C PRO A 446 12.26 10.16 16.39
N GLY A 447 11.54 10.80 17.32
CA GLY A 447 11.35 10.30 18.68
C GLY A 447 12.60 10.43 19.54
N SER A 448 12.66 9.70 20.66
CA SER A 448 13.86 9.66 21.49
C SER A 448 14.82 8.58 21.00
N PRO A 449 16.14 8.84 20.96
CA PRO A 449 17.14 7.81 20.71
C PRO A 449 17.26 6.89 21.93
N TYR A 450 17.60 5.63 21.70
CA TYR A 450 17.76 4.62 22.74
C TYR A 450 19.23 4.30 22.98
N ALA A 451 19.61 4.24 24.25
CA ALA A 451 20.92 3.87 24.72
C ALA A 451 20.86 2.58 25.54
N ILE A 452 21.72 1.63 25.19
CA ILE A 452 22.02 0.48 26.02
C ILE A 452 22.79 1.00 27.23
N THR A 453 22.26 0.81 28.42
CA THR A 453 22.93 1.16 29.69
C THR A 453 23.22 -0.05 30.55
N ASN A 454 22.54 -1.16 30.26
CA ASN A 454 22.62 -2.37 31.03
C ASN A 454 22.71 -3.54 30.06
N ILE A 455 23.58 -4.48 30.35
CA ILE A 455 23.70 -5.73 29.60
C ILE A 455 23.44 -6.89 30.54
N ARG A 456 22.52 -7.75 30.13
CA ARG A 456 22.23 -9.03 30.77
C ARG A 456 22.81 -10.13 29.93
N LEU A 457 23.50 -11.03 30.59
CA LEU A 457 24.30 -12.06 29.97
C LEU A 457 23.78 -13.41 30.48
N GLU A 458 23.11 -14.15 29.61
CA GLU A 458 22.56 -15.48 29.90
C GLU A 458 23.39 -16.54 29.17
N TYR A 459 24.15 -17.35 29.91
CA TYR A 459 25.04 -18.37 29.37
C TYR A 459 24.50 -19.75 29.69
N GLY A 460 24.12 -20.49 28.68
CA GLY A 460 23.85 -21.92 28.78
C GLY A 460 25.04 -22.72 28.31
N THR A 461 25.50 -23.67 29.12
CA THR A 461 26.36 -24.78 28.70
C THR A 461 25.47 -25.99 28.45
N ARG A 462 25.85 -26.88 27.55
CA ARG A 462 25.08 -28.11 27.31
C ARG A 462 25.55 -29.21 28.26
N SER A 463 24.62 -30.10 28.60
CA SER A 463 24.95 -31.30 29.37
C SER A 463 25.97 -32.13 28.60
N PRO A 464 27.04 -32.61 29.26
CA PRO A 464 27.88 -33.65 28.69
C PRO A 464 26.99 -34.85 28.38
N ARG A 465 27.02 -35.29 27.12
CA ARG A 465 26.23 -36.46 26.72
C ARG A 465 27.00 -37.71 27.13
N VAL A 466 26.64 -38.27 28.27
CA VAL A 466 27.23 -39.50 28.80
C VAL A 466 26.50 -40.72 28.21
N PRO A 467 27.19 -41.83 27.85
CA PRO A 467 26.54 -43.07 27.44
C PRO A 467 25.51 -43.57 28.46
N GLN A 468 24.47 -44.25 27.97
CA GLN A 468 23.37 -44.71 28.81
C GLN A 468 23.87 -45.69 29.89
N GLY A 469 23.79 -45.30 31.17
CA GLY A 469 24.21 -46.11 32.32
C GLY A 469 25.54 -45.69 32.97
N ALA A 470 26.24 -44.69 32.42
CA ALA A 470 27.40 -44.07 33.06
C ALA A 470 26.96 -42.98 34.06
N GLU A 471 27.84 -42.65 35.01
CA GLU A 471 27.56 -41.61 36.00
C GLU A 471 27.33 -40.25 35.33
N PRO A 472 26.37 -39.43 35.78
CA PRO A 472 26.18 -38.09 35.24
C PRO A 472 27.46 -37.28 35.38
N GLU A 473 28.02 -36.84 34.26
CA GLU A 473 29.14 -35.90 34.26
C GLU A 473 28.64 -34.50 34.59
N GLU A 474 29.44 -33.73 35.32
CA GLU A 474 29.16 -32.33 35.62
C GLU A 474 29.10 -31.51 34.31
N PHE A 475 28.16 -30.56 34.24
CA PHE A 475 28.09 -29.62 33.13
C PHE A 475 29.43 -28.91 32.93
N GLU A 476 29.85 -28.74 31.68
CA GLU A 476 31.06 -27.99 31.37
C GLU A 476 30.92 -26.56 31.92
N LYS A 477 32.00 -26.01 32.47
CA LYS A 477 32.05 -24.58 32.80
C LYS A 477 32.09 -23.76 31.51
N PRO A 478 31.62 -22.49 31.53
CA PRO A 478 31.67 -21.62 30.36
C PRO A 478 33.10 -21.52 29.86
N VAL A 479 33.28 -21.75 28.55
CA VAL A 479 34.62 -21.73 27.97
C VAL A 479 35.21 -20.32 27.91
N VAL A 480 34.36 -19.29 27.88
CA VAL A 480 34.74 -17.87 27.95
C VAL A 480 34.04 -17.27 29.15
N THR A 481 34.76 -16.47 29.94
CA THR A 481 34.14 -15.71 31.02
C THR A 481 33.42 -14.49 30.48
N TRP A 482 32.43 -13.98 31.19
CA TRP A 482 31.73 -12.77 30.77
C TRP A 482 32.65 -11.55 30.71
N GLN A 483 33.60 -11.42 31.63
CA GLN A 483 34.61 -10.35 31.57
C GLN A 483 35.43 -10.41 30.28
N GLU A 484 35.89 -11.60 29.93
CA GLU A 484 36.69 -11.80 28.72
C GLU A 484 35.90 -11.47 27.44
N LEU A 485 34.61 -11.80 27.38
CA LEU A 485 33.74 -11.39 26.27
C LEU A 485 33.58 -9.87 26.17
N LEU A 486 33.44 -9.19 27.31
CA LEU A 486 33.34 -7.72 27.35
C LEU A 486 34.62 -7.06 26.84
N ASP A 487 35.79 -7.61 27.20
CA ASP A 487 37.08 -7.13 26.71
C ASP A 487 37.19 -7.29 25.17
N TYR A 488 36.66 -8.38 24.60
CA TYR A 488 36.61 -8.55 23.12
C TYR A 488 35.66 -7.58 22.41
N LEU A 489 34.61 -7.15 23.11
CA LEU A 489 33.61 -6.23 22.58
C LEU A 489 33.97 -4.75 22.84
N ASP A 490 35.06 -4.50 23.57
CA ASP A 490 35.48 -3.16 24.04
C ASP A 490 34.38 -2.47 24.87
N ILE A 491 33.75 -3.24 25.77
CA ILE A 491 32.65 -2.78 26.62
C ILE A 491 33.11 -2.70 28.08
N GLU A 492 33.00 -1.52 28.67
CA GLU A 492 33.27 -1.30 30.10
C GLU A 492 31.99 -1.22 30.93
N GLY A 493 32.02 -1.80 32.14
CA GLY A 493 30.88 -1.77 33.05
C GLY A 493 31.17 -2.32 34.44
N LEU A 494 30.28 -2.05 35.37
CA LEU A 494 30.29 -2.54 36.74
C LEU A 494 29.34 -3.74 36.87
N LYS A 495 29.90 -4.88 37.31
CA LYS A 495 29.10 -6.08 37.55
C LYS A 495 28.12 -5.86 38.70
N VAL A 496 26.86 -6.20 38.46
CA VAL A 496 25.81 -6.14 39.47
C VAL A 496 26.05 -7.28 40.48
N PRO A 497 26.04 -7.02 41.80
CA PRO A 497 26.19 -8.07 42.82
C PRO A 497 25.06 -9.11 42.78
N ALA A 498 25.41 -10.37 43.00
CA ALA A 498 24.46 -11.50 42.86
C ALA A 498 23.29 -11.45 43.86
N ASP A 499 23.51 -10.87 45.05
CA ASP A 499 22.49 -10.63 46.07
C ASP A 499 21.43 -9.60 45.63
N GLN A 500 21.76 -8.75 44.66
CA GLN A 500 20.87 -7.74 44.12
C GLN A 500 20.04 -8.22 42.92
N PHE A 501 20.37 -9.39 42.33
CA PHE A 501 19.67 -9.90 41.15
C PHE A 501 18.18 -10.14 41.40
N GLN A 502 17.83 -10.75 42.53
CA GLN A 502 16.42 -11.04 42.85
C GLN A 502 15.60 -9.75 43.02
N ALA A 503 16.17 -8.73 43.67
CA ALA A 503 15.50 -7.45 43.85
C ALA A 503 15.33 -6.68 42.52
N ARG A 504 16.28 -6.83 41.60
CA ARG A 504 16.31 -6.11 40.32
C ARG A 504 15.45 -6.75 39.23
N TYR A 505 15.48 -8.08 39.13
CA TYR A 505 14.86 -8.83 38.03
C TYR A 505 13.63 -9.63 38.44
N GLY A 506 13.38 -9.76 39.75
CA GLY A 506 12.27 -10.54 40.31
C GLY A 506 12.58 -12.04 40.44
N SER A 507 11.99 -12.67 41.46
CA SER A 507 12.19 -14.09 41.77
C SER A 507 11.75 -15.02 40.64
N ASP A 508 10.63 -14.70 40.01
CA ASP A 508 10.01 -15.54 38.99
C ASP A 508 10.88 -15.61 37.72
N TYR A 509 11.47 -14.47 37.34
CA TYR A 509 12.42 -14.41 36.22
C TYR A 509 13.70 -15.18 36.53
N MET A 510 14.26 -15.01 37.73
CA MET A 510 15.52 -15.65 38.14
C MET A 510 15.43 -17.17 38.30
N THR A 511 14.21 -17.72 38.37
CA THR A 511 13.99 -19.15 38.61
C THR A 511 14.60 -19.98 37.47
N GLY A 512 15.65 -20.73 37.80
CA GLY A 512 16.34 -21.60 36.86
C GLY A 512 17.27 -20.89 35.87
N LEU A 513 17.52 -19.57 36.00
CA LEU A 513 18.54 -18.86 35.21
C LEU A 513 19.95 -18.97 35.81
N VAL A 514 20.03 -19.10 37.13
CA VAL A 514 21.29 -19.35 37.86
C VAL A 514 21.25 -20.76 38.40
N ASN A 515 21.85 -21.70 37.67
CA ASN A 515 22.04 -23.04 38.16
C ASN A 515 23.33 -23.62 37.56
N PRO A 516 24.49 -23.39 38.19
CA PRO A 516 25.77 -23.91 37.71
C PRO A 516 25.78 -25.44 37.58
N GLU A 517 25.04 -26.16 38.42
CA GLU A 517 24.91 -27.63 38.34
C GLU A 517 24.14 -28.09 37.10
N GLN A 518 23.32 -27.20 36.53
CA GLN A 518 22.62 -27.41 35.25
C GLN A 518 23.25 -26.62 34.11
N GLY A 519 24.48 -26.11 34.31
CA GLY A 519 25.23 -25.39 33.29
C GLY A 519 24.68 -24.01 32.93
N ARG A 520 23.85 -23.40 33.78
CA ARG A 520 23.24 -22.10 33.54
C ARG A 520 23.90 -21.02 34.37
N TYR A 521 24.42 -20.00 33.68
CA TYR A 521 25.12 -18.87 34.28
C TYR A 521 24.44 -17.57 33.86
N PHE A 522 24.43 -16.62 34.79
CA PHE A 522 23.80 -15.33 34.60
C PHE A 522 24.73 -14.25 35.14
N GLU A 523 24.94 -13.21 34.35
CA GLU A 523 25.56 -11.98 34.81
C GLU A 523 24.77 -10.76 34.33
N ALA A 524 24.89 -9.69 35.10
CA ALA A 524 24.30 -8.41 34.79
C ALA A 524 25.38 -7.33 34.97
N LEU A 525 25.41 -6.40 34.01
CA LEU A 525 26.39 -5.34 33.92
C LEU A 525 25.69 -3.99 33.82
N ASP A 526 26.11 -3.05 34.65
CA ASP A 526 25.76 -1.64 34.51
C ASP A 526 26.91 -0.95 33.75
N LEU A 527 26.64 -0.45 32.55
CA LEU A 527 27.65 0.18 31.73
C LEU A 527 28.15 1.48 32.38
N THR A 528 29.46 1.70 32.35
CA THR A 528 30.07 2.95 32.82
C THR A 528 29.71 4.11 31.91
N GLU A 529 29.73 3.84 30.60
CA GLU A 529 29.26 4.75 29.57
C GLU A 529 28.12 4.11 28.76
N PRO A 530 26.98 4.79 28.57
CA PRO A 530 25.92 4.30 27.71
C PRO A 530 26.42 4.08 26.27
N ILE A 531 25.92 3.03 25.63
CA ILE A 531 26.22 2.72 24.22
C ILE A 531 24.96 2.97 23.38
N PRO A 532 25.02 3.63 22.22
CA PRO A 532 23.87 3.77 21.33
C PRO A 532 23.32 2.41 20.92
N TYR A 533 22.00 2.24 20.96
CA TYR A 533 21.37 1.06 20.40
C TYR A 533 21.47 1.11 18.87
N ASP A 534 22.10 0.12 18.25
CA ASP A 534 22.17 -0.03 16.78
C ASP A 534 22.15 -1.53 16.43
N GLU A 535 21.15 -1.97 15.66
CA GLU A 535 21.02 -3.37 15.26
C GLU A 535 22.21 -3.86 14.42
N TYR A 536 22.87 -2.98 13.66
CA TYR A 536 24.06 -3.31 12.89
C TYR A 536 25.32 -3.40 13.76
N LEU A 537 25.40 -2.64 14.86
CA LEU A 537 26.43 -2.86 15.87
C LEU A 537 26.27 -4.26 16.48
N LEU A 538 25.03 -4.66 16.75
CA LEU A 538 24.71 -5.97 17.33
C LEU A 538 24.96 -7.13 16.36
N ASN A 539 24.50 -7.02 15.11
CA ASN A 539 24.42 -8.15 14.17
C ASN A 539 25.41 -8.09 12.99
N GLY A 540 26.05 -6.94 12.76
CA GLY A 540 26.94 -6.69 11.62
C GLY A 540 26.24 -6.07 10.40
N GLU A 541 27.01 -5.44 9.51
CA GLU A 541 26.51 -4.82 8.27
C GLU A 541 26.55 -5.82 7.10
N PRO A 542 25.38 -6.22 6.55
CA PRO A 542 25.29 -7.23 5.49
C PRO A 542 26.06 -6.85 4.23
N ALA A 543 26.12 -5.56 3.91
CA ALA A 543 26.72 -5.03 2.68
C ALA A 543 28.26 -5.11 2.66
N LYS A 544 28.92 -5.26 3.82
CA LYS A 544 30.40 -5.26 3.92
C LYS A 544 30.98 -6.47 4.65
N GLY A 545 30.15 -7.35 5.20
CA GLY A 545 30.61 -8.55 5.90
C GLY A 545 31.28 -8.25 7.24
N SER A 546 30.91 -7.14 7.90
CA SER A 546 31.30 -6.93 9.30
C SER A 546 30.48 -7.86 10.20
N GLU A 547 31.11 -8.37 11.25
CA GLU A 547 30.56 -9.44 12.08
C GLU A 547 29.68 -8.94 13.24
N GLY A 548 29.75 -7.65 13.60
CA GLY A 548 29.03 -7.08 14.76
C GLY A 548 29.38 -7.78 16.07
N PHE A 549 28.69 -7.44 17.16
CA PHE A 549 28.87 -8.14 18.45
C PHE A 549 28.55 -9.63 18.34
N ALA A 550 27.51 -9.99 17.61
CA ALA A 550 27.08 -11.37 17.45
C ALA A 550 28.14 -12.24 16.78
N GLY A 551 28.72 -11.76 15.69
CA GLY A 551 29.78 -12.46 14.99
C GLY A 551 31.09 -12.49 15.77
N ILE A 552 31.44 -11.43 16.52
CA ILE A 552 32.60 -11.43 17.44
C ILE A 552 32.43 -12.51 18.51
N ILE A 553 31.29 -12.57 19.21
CA ILE A 553 31.01 -13.60 20.24
C ILE A 553 31.09 -15.01 19.64
N GLN A 554 30.50 -15.21 18.46
CA GLN A 554 30.57 -16.50 17.77
C GLN A 554 32.01 -16.86 17.36
N ALA A 555 32.81 -15.89 16.91
CA ALA A 555 34.20 -16.09 16.56
C ALA A 555 35.04 -16.50 17.79
N VAL A 556 34.90 -15.78 18.91
CA VAL A 556 35.63 -16.07 20.16
C VAL A 556 35.38 -17.49 20.66
N LEU A 557 34.13 -17.98 20.58
CA LEU A 557 33.79 -19.34 20.98
C LEU A 557 34.27 -20.39 19.97
N ALA A 558 34.18 -20.07 18.68
CA ALA A 558 34.64 -20.97 17.63
C ALA A 558 36.17 -21.12 17.63
N ASP A 559 36.90 -20.09 18.03
CA ASP A 559 38.35 -20.14 18.28
C ASP A 559 38.73 -21.08 19.43
N ARG A 560 37.77 -21.45 20.29
CA ARG A 560 37.96 -22.42 21.38
C ARG A 560 37.45 -23.82 21.05
N GLY A 561 37.16 -24.08 19.79
CA GLY A 561 36.74 -25.40 19.34
C GLY A 561 35.22 -25.65 19.35
N TYR A 562 34.41 -24.64 19.67
CA TYR A 562 32.97 -24.81 19.79
C TYR A 562 32.23 -24.45 18.51
N SER A 563 31.29 -25.29 18.13
CA SER A 563 30.39 -25.09 16.99
C SER A 563 28.93 -25.10 17.46
N ASN A 564 27.96 -24.87 16.56
CA ASN A 564 26.52 -24.85 16.89
C ASN A 564 26.14 -23.88 18.03
N ILE A 565 26.83 -22.76 18.10
CA ILE A 565 26.54 -21.69 19.05
C ILE A 565 25.19 -21.07 18.69
N GLU A 566 24.24 -21.11 19.62
CA GLU A 566 22.97 -20.39 19.49
C GLU A 566 23.13 -19.07 20.24
N LEU A 567 23.01 -17.96 19.52
CA LEU A 567 23.16 -16.62 20.05
C LEU A 567 21.95 -15.79 19.63
N SER A 568 21.32 -15.12 20.59
CA SER A 568 20.27 -14.15 20.34
C SER A 568 20.47 -12.93 21.21
N MET A 569 20.29 -11.75 20.63
CA MET A 569 20.31 -10.47 21.34
C MET A 569 18.90 -9.91 21.37
N VAL A 570 18.39 -9.66 22.57
CA VAL A 570 17.02 -9.19 22.78
C VAL A 570 17.06 -7.88 23.54
N ARG A 571 16.46 -6.85 22.95
CA ARG A 571 16.23 -5.58 23.64
C ARG A 571 15.07 -5.73 24.63
N VAL A 572 15.22 -5.18 25.83
CA VAL A 572 14.12 -5.01 26.79
C VAL A 572 13.68 -3.55 26.77
N GLU A 573 12.40 -3.33 26.48
CA GLU A 573 11.82 -1.99 26.50
C GLU A 573 11.61 -1.52 27.94
N THR A 574 12.40 -0.53 28.35
CA THR A 574 12.17 0.26 29.56
C THR A 574 11.46 1.55 29.14
N ARG A 575 10.12 1.54 29.13
CA ARG A 575 9.32 2.61 28.50
C ARG A 575 9.34 3.97 29.23
N GLU A 576 9.99 4.11 30.39
CA GLU A 576 9.85 5.33 31.23
C GLU A 576 11.16 5.92 31.81
N ASP A 577 12.35 5.46 31.43
CA ASP A 577 13.61 5.98 31.99
C ASP A 577 14.42 6.78 30.96
N PHE A 578 14.56 8.09 31.17
CA PHE A 578 15.53 8.92 30.45
C PHE A 578 16.87 8.92 31.16
N ILE A 579 17.96 9.08 30.41
CA ILE A 579 19.31 9.23 30.95
C ILE A 579 19.92 10.56 30.54
N ASP A 580 20.75 11.10 31.42
CA ASP A 580 21.58 12.25 31.12
C ASP A 580 22.85 11.77 30.39
N THR A 581 23.15 12.38 29.26
CA THR A 581 24.29 12.01 28.41
C THR A 581 24.85 13.26 27.78
N ASP A 582 26.17 13.30 27.57
CA ASP A 582 26.81 14.36 26.79
C ASP A 582 26.63 14.18 25.27
N TRP A 583 25.72 13.30 24.85
CA TRP A 583 25.43 13.06 23.44
C TRP A 583 24.81 14.30 22.80
N PRO A 584 25.30 14.73 21.62
CA PRO A 584 24.81 15.94 20.95
C PRO A 584 23.46 15.69 20.26
N THR A 585 22.42 15.49 21.06
CA THR A 585 21.03 15.24 20.64
C THR A 585 20.09 16.29 21.24
N PRO A 586 19.13 16.80 20.46
CA PRO A 586 18.11 17.70 20.99
C PRO A 586 17.00 16.97 21.76
N TYR A 587 16.99 15.64 21.76
CA TYR A 587 15.98 14.82 22.43
C TYR A 587 16.56 14.11 23.65
N PRO A 588 15.77 13.90 24.71
CA PRO A 588 16.22 13.13 25.86
C PRO A 588 16.42 11.67 25.45
N VAL A 589 17.54 11.09 25.87
CA VAL A 589 17.94 9.73 25.54
C VAL A 589 17.20 8.74 26.42
N ARG A 590 16.57 7.73 25.82
CA ARG A 590 15.88 6.66 26.54
C ARG A 590 16.84 5.55 26.89
N ARG A 591 16.69 5.03 28.09
CA ARG A 591 17.36 3.83 28.55
C ARG A 591 16.81 2.60 27.83
N THR A 592 17.66 1.61 27.59
CA THR A 592 17.27 0.23 27.30
C THR A 592 18.29 -0.77 27.88
N GLU A 593 17.82 -1.98 28.15
CA GLU A 593 18.65 -3.12 28.54
C GLU A 593 18.79 -4.09 27.36
N LEU A 594 20.00 -4.58 27.13
CA LEU A 594 20.30 -5.60 26.13
C LEU A 594 20.46 -6.96 26.84
N ILE A 595 19.68 -7.97 26.43
CA ILE A 595 19.89 -9.35 26.85
C ILE A 595 20.66 -10.09 25.76
N ILE A 596 21.84 -10.58 26.09
CA ILE A 596 22.63 -11.49 25.26
C ILE A 596 22.40 -12.90 25.78
N LYS A 597 21.65 -13.70 25.03
CA LYS A 597 21.43 -15.12 25.33
C LYS A 597 22.34 -15.96 24.47
N LEU A 598 23.20 -16.70 25.13
CA LEU A 598 24.24 -17.49 24.52
C LEU A 598 24.14 -18.93 25.01
N GLN A 599 23.85 -19.86 24.10
CA GLN A 599 23.98 -21.27 24.36
C GLN A 599 25.27 -21.76 23.69
N GLN A 600 26.23 -22.15 24.53
CA GLN A 600 27.42 -22.88 24.12
C GLN A 600 26.97 -24.14 23.39
N GLY A 601 27.48 -24.35 22.18
CA GLY A 601 27.25 -25.59 21.44
C GLY A 601 28.26 -26.66 21.85
N TYR A 602 28.68 -27.51 20.92
CA TYR A 602 29.57 -28.64 21.23
C TYR A 602 30.99 -28.38 20.73
N LYS A 603 31.96 -28.97 21.42
CA LYS A 603 33.31 -29.16 20.85
C LYS A 603 33.16 -30.00 19.59
N SER A 604 33.57 -29.44 18.47
CA SER A 604 33.47 -30.11 17.18
C SER A 604 34.83 -30.54 16.68
N ILE A 605 34.86 -31.73 16.07
CA ILE A 605 35.98 -32.22 15.29
C ILE A 605 35.60 -32.10 13.81
N VAL A 606 36.54 -31.67 12.99
CA VAL A 606 36.38 -31.66 11.55
C VAL A 606 36.18 -33.10 11.08
N GLY A 607 35.01 -33.37 10.52
CA GLY A 607 34.66 -34.65 9.90
C GLY A 607 35.43 -34.82 8.61
N THR A 608 34.74 -34.67 7.49
CA THR A 608 35.33 -34.71 6.16
C THR A 608 35.45 -33.30 5.58
N VAL A 609 36.51 -33.04 4.82
CA VAL A 609 36.68 -31.80 4.05
C VAL A 609 36.44 -32.12 2.59
N ASN A 610 35.26 -31.77 2.09
CA ASN A 610 34.86 -32.01 0.70
C ASN A 610 35.13 -30.76 -0.14
N ILE A 611 35.56 -30.97 -1.38
CA ILE A 611 35.82 -29.91 -2.35
C ILE A 611 35.03 -30.26 -3.60
N ARG A 612 34.18 -29.33 -4.04
CA ARG A 612 33.36 -29.42 -5.24
C ARG A 612 33.66 -28.21 -6.14
N GLY A 613 33.04 -28.16 -7.33
CA GLY A 613 33.23 -27.07 -8.29
C GLY A 613 34.63 -26.97 -8.94
N ASN A 614 35.57 -27.84 -8.58
CA ASN A 614 36.97 -27.77 -9.01
C ASN A 614 37.27 -28.52 -10.33
N GLU A 615 36.44 -28.33 -11.36
CA GLU A 615 36.59 -29.02 -12.65
C GLU A 615 37.89 -28.65 -13.37
N ALA A 616 38.29 -27.37 -13.27
CA ALA A 616 39.51 -26.84 -13.90
C ALA A 616 40.75 -26.86 -12.98
N THR A 617 40.57 -27.05 -11.67
CA THR A 617 41.63 -26.93 -10.66
C THR A 617 41.83 -28.24 -9.91
N ARG A 618 43.08 -28.74 -9.87
CA ARG A 618 43.39 -29.98 -9.13
C ARG A 618 43.08 -29.84 -7.65
N ASP A 619 42.37 -30.81 -7.08
CA ASP A 619 42.01 -30.88 -5.66
C ASP A 619 43.21 -30.62 -4.72
N ARG A 620 44.37 -31.24 -4.97
CA ARG A 620 45.61 -31.00 -4.20
C ARG A 620 46.06 -29.53 -4.17
N ALA A 621 45.82 -28.79 -5.24
CA ALA A 621 46.18 -27.37 -5.33
C ALA A 621 45.25 -26.48 -4.50
N ILE A 622 44.03 -26.94 -4.23
CA ILE A 622 43.04 -26.30 -3.35
C ILE A 622 43.35 -26.69 -1.90
N ARG A 623 43.49 -28.00 -1.61
CA ARG A 623 43.79 -28.53 -0.26
C ARG A 623 45.03 -27.92 0.39
N ARG A 624 46.08 -27.59 -0.36
CA ARG A 624 47.29 -26.92 0.20
C ARG A 624 47.01 -25.55 0.82
N ASN A 625 45.89 -24.91 0.46
CA ASN A 625 45.49 -23.62 1.01
C ASN A 625 44.52 -23.77 2.19
N ILE A 626 43.98 -24.97 2.41
CA ILE A 626 43.11 -25.31 3.54
C ILE A 626 43.98 -25.70 4.72
N THR A 627 43.70 -25.13 5.89
CA THR A 627 44.44 -25.39 7.14
C THR A 627 43.75 -26.42 8.03
N LEU A 628 42.44 -26.60 7.88
CA LEU A 628 41.66 -27.62 8.61
C LEU A 628 41.68 -28.96 7.87
N TYR A 629 42.06 -30.02 8.57
CA TYR A 629 42.06 -31.39 8.08
C TYR A 629 41.05 -32.25 8.84
N SER A 630 40.64 -33.35 8.21
CA SER A 630 39.81 -34.37 8.85
C SER A 630 40.48 -34.86 10.15
N GLY A 631 39.74 -34.83 11.25
CA GLY A 631 40.21 -35.18 12.59
C GLY A 631 40.75 -34.01 13.42
N ASP A 632 40.90 -32.81 12.85
CA ASP A 632 41.31 -31.63 13.61
C ASP A 632 40.17 -31.13 14.51
N VAL A 633 40.48 -30.49 15.63
CA VAL A 633 39.48 -29.70 16.36
C VAL A 633 39.04 -28.56 15.45
N TYR A 634 37.74 -28.39 15.27
CA TYR A 634 37.19 -27.35 14.43
C TYR A 634 37.60 -25.96 14.95
N ASP A 635 38.21 -25.14 14.10
CA ASP A 635 38.69 -23.80 14.43
C ASP A 635 38.26 -22.84 13.31
N ARG A 636 37.40 -21.87 13.64
CA ARG A 636 36.86 -20.92 12.67
C ARG A 636 37.91 -19.96 12.12
N ASN A 637 38.92 -19.59 12.90
CA ASN A 637 40.02 -18.78 12.39
C ASN A 637 40.81 -19.55 11.34
N GLN A 638 41.05 -20.84 11.55
CA GLN A 638 41.66 -21.68 10.53
C GLN A 638 40.78 -21.83 9.28
N GLN A 639 39.45 -21.94 9.44
CA GLN A 639 38.53 -21.91 8.31
C GLN A 639 38.62 -20.59 7.53
N ARG A 640 38.51 -19.45 8.22
CA ARG A 640 38.59 -18.10 7.61
C ARG A 640 39.95 -17.84 6.96
N LEU A 641 41.03 -18.35 7.55
CA LEU A 641 42.38 -18.31 6.96
C LEU A 641 42.44 -19.12 5.67
N SER A 642 41.81 -20.30 5.64
CA SER A 642 41.66 -21.13 4.45
C SER A 642 40.91 -20.38 3.34
N ASP A 643 39.77 -19.75 3.69
CA ASP A 643 38.96 -18.97 2.76
C ASP A 643 39.74 -17.79 2.17
N ASN A 644 40.43 -17.03 3.02
CA ASN A 644 41.24 -15.90 2.59
C ASN A 644 42.41 -16.34 1.71
N ARG A 645 43.07 -17.47 2.01
CA ARG A 645 44.12 -18.04 1.14
C ARG A 645 43.56 -18.42 -0.21
N LEU A 646 42.39 -19.06 -0.26
CA LEU A 646 41.70 -19.43 -1.50
C LEU A 646 41.27 -18.20 -2.32
N ARG A 647 40.66 -17.18 -1.70
CA ARG A 647 40.32 -15.90 -2.35
C ARG A 647 41.53 -15.21 -2.95
N ARG A 648 42.67 -15.22 -2.25
CA ARG A 648 43.93 -14.60 -2.72
C ARG A 648 44.56 -15.32 -3.91
N THR A 649 44.15 -16.55 -4.21
CA THR A 649 44.64 -17.25 -5.41
C THR A 649 44.04 -16.69 -6.71
N GLN A 650 42.89 -16.02 -6.64
CA GLN A 650 42.10 -15.56 -7.78
C GLN A 650 41.74 -16.68 -8.78
N TRP A 651 41.77 -17.95 -8.37
CA TRP A 651 41.39 -19.08 -9.24
C TRP A 651 39.87 -19.27 -9.36
N PHE A 652 39.09 -18.59 -8.52
CA PHE A 652 37.65 -18.81 -8.38
C PHE A 652 36.90 -17.48 -8.46
N GLU A 653 35.81 -17.43 -9.22
CA GLU A 653 34.94 -16.25 -9.37
C GLU A 653 34.25 -15.89 -8.04
N ALA A 654 33.94 -16.90 -7.22
CA ALA A 654 33.53 -16.75 -5.84
C ALA A 654 34.24 -17.79 -4.98
N ALA A 655 35.37 -17.44 -4.37
CA ALA A 655 35.88 -18.22 -3.22
C ALA A 655 35.12 -17.79 -1.96
N ALA A 656 33.82 -18.02 -1.93
CA ALA A 656 33.02 -17.90 -0.71
C ALA A 656 32.70 -19.31 -0.22
N PRO A 657 32.55 -19.55 1.09
CA PRO A 657 31.50 -20.46 1.54
C PRO A 657 30.19 -19.87 1.00
N GLY A 658 29.85 -20.21 -0.24
CA GLY A 658 28.81 -19.55 -1.03
C GLY A 658 27.44 -19.86 -0.47
N GLN A 659 26.65 -18.82 -0.19
CA GLN A 659 25.22 -18.92 0.09
C GLN A 659 24.91 -19.84 1.29
N GLY A 660 25.58 -19.58 2.41
CA GLY A 660 25.49 -20.43 3.58
C GLY A 660 26.25 -21.73 3.37
N VAL A 661 26.75 -22.28 4.46
CA VAL A 661 26.96 -23.72 4.54
C VAL A 661 25.59 -24.37 4.27
N THR A 662 25.22 -24.59 3.00
CA THR A 662 24.02 -25.35 2.59
C THR A 662 24.35 -26.84 2.56
N SER A 663 25.10 -27.28 3.55
CA SER A 663 24.49 -28.18 4.53
C SER A 663 25.35 -28.12 5.79
N ARG A 664 24.79 -27.72 6.93
CA ARG A 664 25.04 -28.53 8.13
C ARG A 664 24.46 -29.90 7.79
N ALA A 665 25.22 -30.72 7.06
CA ALA A 665 24.90 -32.13 6.93
C ALA A 665 24.83 -32.63 8.36
N THR A 666 23.68 -33.21 8.70
CA THR A 666 23.24 -33.61 10.03
C THR A 666 24.45 -33.90 10.93
N PRO A 667 24.69 -33.13 12.00
CA PRO A 667 25.88 -33.32 12.81
C PRO A 667 26.00 -34.79 13.16
N ARG A 668 27.09 -35.43 12.70
CA ARG A 668 27.30 -36.85 12.98
C ARG A 668 27.80 -36.94 14.39
N LEU A 669 26.86 -37.20 15.28
CA LEU A 669 27.14 -37.52 16.67
C LEU A 669 27.68 -38.94 16.70
N VAL A 670 28.95 -39.08 16.99
CA VAL A 670 29.59 -40.38 17.18
C VAL A 670 29.83 -40.56 18.68
N VAL A 671 29.30 -41.65 19.23
CA VAL A 671 29.53 -42.03 20.62
C VAL A 671 30.82 -42.86 20.68
N ASN A 672 31.85 -42.32 21.33
CA ASN A 672 33.11 -43.01 21.59
C ASN A 672 33.20 -43.39 23.08
N GLU A 673 34.23 -44.17 23.47
CA GLU A 673 34.49 -44.57 24.86
C GLU A 673 34.72 -43.36 25.80
N ASP A 674 35.17 -42.23 25.25
CA ASP A 674 35.44 -40.96 25.96
C ASP A 674 34.27 -39.95 25.90
N GLY A 675 33.11 -40.30 25.32
CA GLY A 675 31.92 -39.44 25.21
C GLY A 675 31.39 -39.23 23.78
N ILE A 676 30.43 -38.30 23.60
CA ILE A 676 29.87 -37.97 22.29
C ILE A 676 30.69 -36.86 21.63
N VAL A 677 31.28 -37.18 20.48
CA VAL A 677 32.02 -36.24 19.64
C VAL A 677 31.13 -35.81 18.48
N GLU A 678 31.01 -34.49 18.28
CA GLU A 678 30.34 -33.94 17.10
C GLU A 678 31.35 -33.85 15.95
N TYR A 679 31.07 -34.55 14.85
CA TYR A 679 31.80 -34.35 13.60
C TYR A 679 31.07 -33.35 12.73
N THR A 680 31.75 -32.25 12.39
CA THR A 680 31.27 -31.26 11.43
C THR A 680 32.00 -31.45 10.09
N ASP A 681 31.26 -31.84 9.06
CA ASP A 681 31.78 -31.88 7.69
C ASP A 681 31.92 -30.44 7.15
N ILE A 682 33.01 -30.15 6.43
CA ILE A 682 33.27 -28.87 5.80
C ILE A 682 33.21 -29.06 4.29
N ASP A 683 32.25 -28.41 3.65
CA ASP A 683 32.09 -28.41 2.20
C ASP A 683 32.58 -27.08 1.61
N TYR A 684 33.54 -27.17 0.69
CA TYR A 684 33.99 -26.06 -0.17
C TYR A 684 33.41 -26.27 -1.57
N ASP A 685 32.46 -25.43 -1.98
CA ASP A 685 31.80 -25.48 -3.31
C ASP A 685 32.46 -24.58 -4.36
#